data_AF-A0A956FA87-F1
#
_entry.id   AF-A0A956FA87-F1
#
_cell.length_a   1.000
_cell.length_b   1.000
_cell.length_c   1.000
_cell.angle_alpha   90.00
_cell.angle_beta   90.00
_cell.angle_gamma   90.00
#
_symmetry.space_group_name_H-M   'P 1'
#
loop_
_entity.id
_entity.type
_entity.pdbx_description
1 polymer ?
#
loop_
_entity_poly.entity_id
_entity_poly.type
_entity_poly.pdbx_seq_one_letter_code
_entity_poly.pdbx_strand_id
1 'polypeptide(L)'
;MATAKKTAAKKAVAKKTASAKKTASAKKTASAKKTASAKKTASAKKTASAKKTASAKKTASAKKTPPPSGSGALAGLEVAFDRRVRAADPNHLRVRIEQLGGTVASAVTSSISMLIIHEKFSSSAEHTKARALNAKGASIRIIRVEDFCKEHGPTTEEVLAMLREGSAGLTKLKDLMTHSWNIKGFELPSLRGADLRGAKLADAPLYGATLVEVDLRQADLSGANLAGLTRCDLREANLERASISEIEGCDLRGANLEHGSMRHLVGCDLRGAKLEGLSLYYAKLDGSNLEGLSLPGVDLSETKLEGANLRGAKLEEAKLEGTVLSKADLTGADLRGANLINADLVGADLSNVTLDRANLSGADLSKAKLDGASFVEANLAGAKVPAKARQAKGLAEALEAVQGEVGPHLRALETIAKAAERIRTSVIIDLPDGSSASVEVDAKNGNWSHVQVRSSHNNSTSWTHAQSLTKALQETANRWARGTLRVGDITARTSKSPVSGKELRQLVTAAWCEVCGVEPPAESAPKSGKPTKAQRQQQLVAALLDDLRTGPEGVARWNARSHEAWAKLGKDPSFARSELTGASLDGVRMAGLDLSLSTFDGASLRNAEISDCKLDQASFAKADLTGATITKTSMPGADLSGAVLDGATLRDVDLGGDSKWTKASLVGTKLPGTKIVADALSEVKLVDVDLSGADLAGARLFHTSATGKYDGYTRFPPGFKPTKGLVGPRDDKGFAKAAADVTMDIETFISRLKTSLGSSRLAKATKLLKRSRFKLFHDVDDTQMVAVVKSETDASLLYACRLAADGYSCCTHNLNRCGGLSTGPCKHMMVMIVGLAKAGAIDPEKVDAWVQASRKTGPRLDKDAMAEIFLRYKGAEAGEIDWRPTETVPEDYYAF
;
A
#
# COMPACT_ATOMS: atom_id res chain seq x y z
N MET A 1 -61.69 40.27 21.48
CA MET A 1 -62.15 41.57 22.00
C MET A 1 -61.34 42.70 21.35
N ALA A 2 -61.73 43.96 21.49
CA ALA A 2 -61.00 45.14 20.96
C ALA A 2 -59.67 45.38 21.73
N THR A 3 -58.71 46.25 21.35
CA THR A 3 -58.70 47.51 20.54
C THR A 3 -57.39 47.58 19.70
N ALA A 4 -57.18 48.38 18.63
CA ALA A 4 -57.77 49.60 18.05
C ALA A 4 -57.17 50.97 18.49
N LYS A 5 -56.05 51.40 17.87
CA LYS A 5 -55.61 52.80 17.53
C LYS A 5 -54.25 52.76 16.78
N LYS A 6 -54.02 53.48 15.67
CA LYS A 6 -53.61 54.92 15.50
C LYS A 6 -52.23 55.24 16.16
N THR A 7 -51.28 55.98 15.55
CA THR A 7 -51.38 56.96 14.43
C THR A 7 -50.04 57.19 13.68
N ALA A 8 -50.18 57.85 12.52
CA ALA A 8 -49.26 58.60 11.65
C ALA A 8 -48.20 59.52 12.35
N ALA A 9 -47.29 60.27 11.67
CA ALA A 9 -47.26 60.78 10.28
C ALA A 9 -45.85 61.32 9.84
N LYS A 10 -45.70 61.72 8.54
CA LYS A 10 -45.03 62.94 7.98
C LYS A 10 -43.63 63.38 8.53
N LYS A 11 -42.59 63.82 7.77
CA LYS A 11 -42.32 64.47 6.45
C LYS A 11 -40.86 64.08 6.05
N ALA A 12 -40.36 64.00 4.81
CA ALA A 12 -40.43 64.84 3.59
C ALA A 12 -39.43 66.03 3.52
N VAL A 13 -38.88 66.31 2.32
CA VAL A 13 -38.05 67.47 1.88
C VAL A 13 -36.53 67.42 2.24
N ALA A 14 -35.54 67.88 1.45
CA ALA A 14 -35.27 68.00 -0.01
C ALA A 14 -33.82 68.58 -0.25
N LYS A 15 -33.47 68.88 -1.53
CA LYS A 15 -32.35 69.75 -2.02
C LYS A 15 -30.91 69.13 -1.98
N LYS A 16 -30.18 69.11 -3.12
CA LYS A 16 -29.21 70.11 -3.70
C LYS A 16 -27.89 70.20 -2.89
N THR A 17 -26.68 70.39 -3.45
CA THR A 17 -26.16 70.71 -4.81
C THR A 17 -24.67 70.25 -4.87
N ALA A 18 -24.15 69.63 -5.93
CA ALA A 18 -23.48 70.21 -7.12
C ALA A 18 -22.13 70.95 -6.88
N SER A 19 -21.18 70.74 -7.83
CA SER A 19 -19.88 71.42 -8.02
C SER A 19 -18.74 71.08 -7.01
N ALA A 20 -17.45 71.26 -7.30
CA ALA A 20 -16.63 71.23 -8.54
C ALA A 20 -15.12 71.42 -8.17
N LYS A 21 -14.21 71.32 -9.17
CA LYS A 21 -12.84 71.90 -9.16
C LYS A 21 -11.81 71.25 -8.19
N LYS A 22 -10.47 71.34 -8.36
CA LYS A 22 -9.57 71.54 -9.54
C LYS A 22 -8.10 71.38 -9.06
N THR A 23 -7.17 70.87 -9.91
CA THR A 23 -5.69 71.15 -9.90
C THR A 23 -4.87 70.82 -8.61
N ALA A 24 -3.53 70.73 -8.60
CA ALA A 24 -2.49 70.31 -9.58
C ALA A 24 -1.09 70.29 -8.89
N SER A 25 -0.06 69.83 -9.63
CA SER A 25 1.38 70.06 -9.41
C SER A 25 2.09 69.25 -8.28
N ALA A 26 3.42 69.12 -8.22
CA ALA A 26 4.48 68.94 -9.26
C ALA A 26 5.87 68.83 -8.58
N LYS A 27 6.83 68.06 -9.17
CA LYS A 27 8.24 68.47 -9.50
C LYS A 27 9.28 67.33 -9.49
N LYS A 28 10.24 67.47 -10.42
CA LYS A 28 11.67 67.01 -10.36
C LYS A 28 11.92 65.48 -10.36
N THR A 29 13.06 64.96 -10.88
CA THR A 29 14.24 65.57 -11.54
C THR A 29 14.68 64.75 -12.78
N ALA A 30 15.78 65.12 -13.46
CA ALA A 30 16.17 64.61 -14.79
C ALA A 30 17.60 64.02 -14.84
N SER A 31 18.11 63.75 -16.07
CA SER A 31 19.43 63.22 -16.50
C SER A 31 19.49 61.69 -16.76
N ALA A 32 20.17 61.17 -17.81
CA ALA A 32 20.76 61.80 -19.01
C ALA A 32 20.94 60.83 -20.21
N LYS A 33 21.20 61.40 -21.40
CA LYS A 33 21.68 60.72 -22.65
C LYS A 33 23.09 60.13 -22.44
N LYS A 34 23.54 59.06 -23.14
CA LYS A 34 24.03 58.92 -24.55
C LYS A 34 24.34 57.40 -24.79
N THR A 35 24.73 56.79 -25.93
CA THR A 35 25.10 57.14 -27.34
C THR A 35 24.85 55.87 -28.20
N ALA A 36 24.14 55.89 -29.33
CA ALA A 36 24.64 56.04 -30.73
C ALA A 36 25.16 54.75 -31.42
N SER A 37 25.31 54.77 -32.76
CA SER A 37 25.29 53.56 -33.62
C SER A 37 26.24 53.58 -34.84
N ALA A 38 26.64 52.40 -35.32
CA ALA A 38 27.12 52.11 -36.70
C ALA A 38 26.97 50.58 -37.00
N LYS A 39 26.64 50.00 -38.16
CA LYS A 39 26.23 50.40 -39.54
C LYS A 39 27.25 50.10 -40.66
N LYS A 40 26.85 49.20 -41.61
CA LYS A 40 27.56 48.75 -42.85
C LYS A 40 28.86 47.94 -42.61
N THR A 41 29.44 47.14 -43.52
CA THR A 41 29.28 46.76 -44.97
C THR A 41 29.57 45.24 -45.09
N ALA A 42 28.99 44.38 -45.94
CA ALA A 42 28.77 44.35 -47.40
C ALA A 42 29.95 43.83 -48.27
N SER A 43 29.75 42.67 -48.94
CA SER A 43 30.51 42.07 -50.09
C SER A 43 31.93 41.50 -49.86
N ALA A 44 32.50 40.58 -50.68
CA ALA A 44 31.97 39.48 -51.53
C ALA A 44 33.13 38.65 -52.18
N LYS A 45 32.83 37.45 -52.73
CA LYS A 45 33.70 36.57 -53.57
C LYS A 45 34.92 35.96 -52.83
N LYS A 46 35.61 34.90 -53.27
CA LYS A 46 35.73 34.06 -54.51
C LYS A 46 36.06 32.61 -54.01
N THR A 47 35.90 31.45 -54.66
CA THR A 47 35.41 30.90 -55.97
C THR A 47 34.47 29.68 -55.65
N ALA A 48 33.83 28.86 -56.51
CA ALA A 48 34.00 28.31 -57.89
C ALA A 48 35.14 27.26 -58.06
N SER A 49 35.00 26.13 -58.79
CA SER A 49 33.83 25.39 -59.33
C SER A 49 34.30 24.02 -59.93
N ALA A 50 33.39 23.28 -60.61
CA ALA A 50 33.64 22.21 -61.61
C ALA A 50 33.80 20.74 -61.09
N LYS A 51 33.39 19.68 -61.81
CA LYS A 51 32.53 19.53 -63.04
C LYS A 51 32.07 18.05 -63.22
N LYS A 52 30.94 17.85 -63.92
CA LYS A 52 30.63 16.88 -65.04
C LYS A 52 31.38 15.51 -65.15
N THR A 53 30.84 14.38 -65.65
CA THR A 53 29.56 14.00 -66.34
C THR A 53 29.45 12.45 -66.53
N ALA A 54 28.23 11.93 -66.80
CA ALA A 54 27.82 10.86 -67.77
C ALA A 54 28.69 9.57 -67.97
N SER A 55 28.19 8.34 -68.21
CA SER A 55 26.85 7.73 -68.47
C SER A 55 26.98 6.16 -68.34
N ALA A 56 26.19 5.18 -68.83
CA ALA A 56 25.08 5.09 -69.79
C ALA A 56 24.09 3.90 -69.51
N LYS A 57 24.02 2.85 -70.36
CA LYS A 57 23.08 1.70 -70.29
C LYS A 57 23.63 0.44 -71.01
N LYS A 58 23.29 -0.77 -70.54
CA LYS A 58 22.44 -1.77 -71.27
C LYS A 58 22.22 -3.10 -70.50
N THR A 59 21.02 -3.68 -70.68
CA THR A 59 20.61 -5.13 -70.57
C THR A 59 21.31 -6.01 -69.52
N ALA A 60 20.70 -6.45 -68.40
CA ALA A 60 19.48 -7.27 -68.19
C ALA A 60 19.59 -8.69 -68.83
N SER A 61 19.20 -9.82 -68.21
CA SER A 61 18.41 -10.12 -66.98
C SER A 61 18.85 -11.51 -66.39
N ALA A 62 18.21 -12.26 -65.45
CA ALA A 62 16.89 -12.22 -64.80
C ALA A 62 16.85 -13.05 -63.47
N LYS A 63 15.66 -13.19 -62.85
CA LYS A 63 15.24 -14.14 -61.77
C LYS A 63 16.18 -14.36 -60.55
N LYS A 64 16.04 -13.48 -59.54
CA LYS A 64 15.54 -13.85 -58.20
C LYS A 64 15.11 -12.60 -57.43
N THR A 65 14.02 -12.67 -56.68
CA THR A 65 13.50 -11.58 -55.85
C THR A 65 14.10 -11.61 -54.44
N PRO A 66 14.81 -10.57 -53.98
CA PRO A 66 15.02 -10.34 -52.55
C PRO A 66 13.79 -9.65 -51.92
N PRO A 67 13.59 -9.76 -50.59
CA PRO A 67 12.56 -8.99 -49.87
C PRO A 67 12.90 -7.49 -49.80
N PRO A 68 11.93 -6.61 -49.49
CA PRO A 68 12.14 -5.17 -49.44
C PRO A 68 13.02 -4.70 -48.27
N SER A 69 13.52 -3.47 -48.41
CA SER A 69 14.45 -2.78 -47.53
C SER A 69 13.92 -2.53 -46.11
N GLY A 70 14.79 -2.72 -45.11
CA GLY A 70 14.58 -2.37 -43.69
C GLY A 70 15.90 -2.29 -42.92
N SER A 71 16.96 -1.78 -43.54
CA SER A 71 18.32 -1.79 -42.98
C SER A 71 18.57 -0.63 -42.02
N GLY A 72 18.38 -0.89 -40.72
CA GLY A 72 18.83 0.02 -39.66
C GLY A 72 20.36 0.21 -39.66
N ALA A 73 20.84 1.32 -39.09
CA ALA A 73 22.22 1.81 -39.20
C ALA A 73 23.29 1.03 -38.41
N LEU A 74 23.09 -0.27 -38.17
CA LEU A 74 23.82 -1.09 -37.19
C LEU A 74 24.45 -2.38 -37.77
N ALA A 75 24.12 -2.75 -39.01
CA ALA A 75 24.64 -3.96 -39.65
C ALA A 75 26.17 -3.92 -39.82
N GLY A 76 26.90 -4.67 -39.00
CA GLY A 76 28.35 -4.87 -39.10
C GLY A 76 29.21 -4.37 -37.93
N LEU A 77 28.63 -4.04 -36.77
CA LEU A 77 29.38 -3.63 -35.57
C LEU A 77 29.53 -4.78 -34.55
N GLU A 78 30.76 -5.19 -34.27
CA GLU A 78 31.05 -6.07 -33.11
C GLU A 78 31.15 -5.24 -31.82
N VAL A 79 30.44 -5.68 -30.78
CA VAL A 79 30.29 -4.99 -29.48
C VAL A 79 30.47 -5.99 -28.33
N ALA A 80 31.17 -5.60 -27.26
CA ALA A 80 31.49 -6.48 -26.12
C ALA A 80 31.21 -5.82 -24.75
N PHE A 81 30.88 -6.64 -23.74
CA PHE A 81 30.66 -6.25 -22.34
C PHE A 81 31.09 -7.38 -21.39
N ASP A 82 31.67 -7.04 -20.23
CA ASP A 82 32.13 -8.00 -19.20
C ASP A 82 32.49 -7.28 -17.88
N ARG A 83 32.70 -7.90 -16.70
CA ARG A 83 32.41 -9.27 -16.22
C ARG A 83 32.00 -9.26 -14.72
N ARG A 84 30.87 -8.63 -14.34
CA ARG A 84 30.46 -8.59 -12.91
C ARG A 84 28.95 -8.60 -12.60
N VAL A 85 28.18 -9.47 -13.26
CA VAL A 85 26.77 -9.75 -12.92
C VAL A 85 26.58 -11.20 -12.51
N ARG A 86 26.04 -11.42 -11.31
CA ARG A 86 25.42 -12.66 -10.80
C ARG A 86 24.22 -12.25 -9.93
N ALA A 87 23.04 -12.84 -10.06
CA ALA A 87 22.59 -13.79 -11.09
C ALA A 87 21.07 -13.70 -11.32
N ALA A 88 20.68 -13.48 -12.58
CA ALA A 88 19.38 -13.80 -13.14
C ALA A 88 19.54 -13.84 -14.69
N ASP A 89 19.16 -14.96 -15.31
CA ASP A 89 19.15 -15.30 -16.75
C ASP A 89 20.27 -14.76 -17.70
N PRO A 90 21.18 -15.62 -18.22
CA PRO A 90 22.14 -15.24 -19.26
C PRO A 90 21.56 -15.05 -20.67
N ASN A 91 20.32 -15.48 -20.96
CA ASN A 91 19.71 -15.28 -22.28
C ASN A 91 19.50 -13.78 -22.59
N HIS A 92 19.22 -12.98 -21.56
CA HIS A 92 18.88 -11.54 -21.66
C HIS A 92 20.00 -10.67 -22.27
N LEU A 93 21.26 -11.14 -22.26
CA LEU A 93 22.41 -10.44 -22.85
C LEU A 93 22.76 -10.90 -24.27
N ARG A 94 22.36 -12.12 -24.66
CA ARG A 94 22.72 -12.72 -25.96
C ARG A 94 21.77 -12.25 -27.06
N VAL A 95 20.45 -12.29 -26.78
CA VAL A 95 19.39 -11.84 -27.70
C VAL A 95 19.57 -10.37 -28.10
N ARG A 96 19.99 -9.50 -27.18
CA ARG A 96 20.17 -8.06 -27.42
C ARG A 96 21.23 -7.68 -28.46
N ILE A 97 22.19 -8.56 -28.74
CA ILE A 97 23.29 -8.28 -29.68
C ILE A 97 23.04 -8.99 -31.03
N GLU A 98 22.39 -10.16 -31.01
CA GLU A 98 21.87 -10.80 -32.22
C GLU A 98 20.80 -9.93 -32.92
N GLN A 99 19.92 -9.24 -32.18
CA GLN A 99 18.95 -8.27 -32.75
C GLN A 99 19.59 -7.03 -33.40
N LEU A 100 20.84 -6.68 -33.05
CA LEU A 100 21.58 -5.58 -33.66
C LEU A 100 22.53 -6.04 -34.78
N GLY A 101 22.59 -7.36 -35.06
CA GLY A 101 23.42 -7.94 -36.10
C GLY A 101 24.91 -8.10 -35.74
N GLY A 102 25.24 -8.16 -34.45
CA GLY A 102 26.62 -8.32 -33.96
C GLY A 102 26.89 -9.67 -33.28
N THR A 103 28.16 -10.00 -33.06
CA THR A 103 28.63 -11.19 -32.33
C THR A 103 29.11 -10.83 -30.92
N VAL A 104 28.65 -11.57 -29.89
CA VAL A 104 29.08 -11.33 -28.50
C VAL A 104 30.45 -11.96 -28.23
N ALA A 105 31.51 -11.17 -28.26
CA ALA A 105 32.86 -11.63 -27.98
C ALA A 105 33.10 -11.80 -26.45
N SER A 106 33.17 -13.05 -25.96
CA SER A 106 33.44 -13.38 -24.55
C SER A 106 34.91 -13.17 -24.11
N ALA A 107 35.70 -12.52 -24.96
CA ALA A 107 37.04 -12.01 -24.71
C ALA A 107 37.26 -10.83 -25.66
N VAL A 108 37.90 -9.75 -25.18
CA VAL A 108 38.18 -8.57 -26.02
C VAL A 108 39.27 -8.90 -27.03
N THR A 109 38.87 -9.26 -28.25
CA THR A 109 39.73 -9.45 -29.42
C THR A 109 40.07 -8.10 -30.07
N SER A 110 41.00 -8.11 -31.03
CA SER A 110 41.38 -6.93 -31.81
C SER A 110 40.35 -6.51 -32.89
N SER A 111 39.26 -7.27 -33.05
CA SER A 111 38.25 -7.06 -34.10
C SER A 111 37.15 -6.07 -33.71
N ILE A 112 36.95 -5.85 -32.41
CA ILE A 112 35.88 -5.00 -31.87
C ILE A 112 36.09 -3.54 -32.29
N SER A 113 35.11 -2.95 -32.95
CA SER A 113 35.13 -1.55 -33.41
C SER A 113 34.41 -0.59 -32.46
N MET A 114 33.55 -1.09 -31.56
CA MET A 114 32.84 -0.25 -30.60
C MET A 114 32.72 -0.92 -29.22
N LEU A 115 33.05 -0.16 -28.17
CA LEU A 115 32.94 -0.55 -26.78
C LEU A 115 32.04 0.46 -26.05
N ILE A 116 30.93 -0.02 -25.51
CA ILE A 116 29.94 0.80 -24.82
C ILE A 116 30.15 0.63 -23.30
N ILE A 117 30.19 1.74 -22.54
CA ILE A 117 30.45 1.72 -21.09
C ILE A 117 29.37 2.51 -20.34
N HIS A 118 28.82 1.94 -19.26
CA HIS A 118 27.77 2.55 -18.45
C HIS A 118 28.37 3.46 -17.36
N GLU A 119 27.79 4.64 -17.09
CA GLU A 119 28.42 5.71 -16.29
C GLU A 119 28.92 5.31 -14.90
N LYS A 120 28.21 4.42 -14.20
CA LYS A 120 28.63 3.84 -12.90
C LYS A 120 29.98 3.11 -12.94
N PHE A 121 30.58 2.93 -14.12
CA PHE A 121 31.88 2.30 -14.35
C PHE A 121 32.87 3.26 -15.05
N SER A 122 32.71 4.58 -14.91
CA SER A 122 33.60 5.61 -15.48
C SER A 122 35.06 5.55 -15.01
N SER A 123 35.35 4.84 -13.91
CA SER A 123 36.69 4.57 -13.37
C SER A 123 37.25 3.18 -13.73
N SER A 124 36.60 2.45 -14.64
CA SER A 124 36.87 1.04 -14.91
C SER A 124 38.17 0.75 -15.69
N ALA A 125 38.76 -0.42 -15.45
CA ALA A 125 40.01 -0.86 -16.10
C ALA A 125 39.83 -1.06 -17.62
N GLU A 126 38.60 -1.25 -18.05
CA GLU A 126 38.11 -1.42 -19.41
C GLU A 126 38.42 -0.18 -20.27
N HIS A 127 38.29 1.04 -19.73
CA HIS A 127 38.73 2.27 -20.42
C HIS A 127 40.25 2.24 -20.70
N THR A 128 41.04 1.84 -19.71
CA THR A 128 42.50 1.74 -19.83
C THR A 128 42.90 0.65 -20.83
N LYS A 129 42.22 -0.50 -20.79
CA LYS A 129 42.46 -1.64 -21.69
C LYS A 129 42.10 -1.32 -23.13
N ALA A 130 40.98 -0.65 -23.39
CA ALA A 130 40.59 -0.21 -24.72
C ALA A 130 41.56 0.85 -25.28
N ARG A 131 41.99 1.83 -24.48
CA ARG A 131 43.06 2.78 -24.87
C ARG A 131 44.37 2.06 -25.19
N ALA A 132 44.76 1.06 -24.40
CA ALA A 132 45.98 0.27 -24.64
C ALA A 132 45.89 -0.67 -25.87
N LEU A 133 44.68 -1.05 -26.30
CA LEU A 133 44.46 -1.78 -27.55
C LEU A 133 44.45 -0.84 -28.76
N ASN A 134 43.87 0.36 -28.64
CA ASN A 134 43.94 1.38 -29.69
C ASN A 134 45.39 1.85 -29.92
N ALA A 135 46.19 1.98 -28.86
CA ALA A 135 47.64 2.20 -28.95
C ALA A 135 48.42 1.05 -29.61
N LYS A 136 47.78 -0.10 -29.86
CA LYS A 136 48.31 -1.26 -30.62
C LYS A 136 47.62 -1.42 -32.00
N GLY A 137 46.90 -0.41 -32.48
CA GLY A 137 46.28 -0.40 -33.80
C GLY A 137 44.82 -0.84 -33.87
N ALA A 138 44.18 -1.16 -32.74
CA ALA A 138 42.73 -1.38 -32.73
C ALA A 138 41.96 -0.06 -32.96
N SER A 139 40.72 -0.16 -33.45
CA SER A 139 39.87 1.00 -33.78
C SER A 139 38.62 1.08 -32.89
N ILE A 140 38.79 0.86 -31.58
CA ILE A 140 37.68 0.79 -30.62
C ILE A 140 37.17 2.21 -30.30
N ARG A 141 35.97 2.58 -30.78
CA ARG A 141 35.23 3.74 -30.25
C ARG A 141 34.76 3.41 -28.83
N ILE A 142 35.13 4.22 -27.83
CA ILE A 142 34.56 4.12 -26.47
C ILE A 142 33.44 5.15 -26.36
N ILE A 143 32.21 4.71 -26.10
CA ILE A 143 31.01 5.57 -26.01
C ILE A 143 30.27 5.28 -24.69
N ARG A 144 29.72 6.30 -24.04
CA ARG A 144 28.82 6.07 -22.90
C ARG A 144 27.52 5.44 -23.40
N VAL A 145 26.90 4.57 -22.60
CA VAL A 145 25.58 3.97 -22.91
C VAL A 145 24.56 5.03 -23.36
N GLU A 146 24.45 6.14 -22.63
CA GLU A 146 23.51 7.22 -22.97
C GLU A 146 23.83 7.94 -24.27
N ASP A 147 25.10 8.05 -24.64
CA ASP A 147 25.51 8.71 -25.89
C ASP A 147 25.36 7.73 -27.07
N PHE A 148 25.55 6.43 -26.85
CA PHE A 148 25.19 5.39 -27.82
C PHE A 148 23.68 5.37 -28.09
N CYS A 149 22.83 5.47 -27.05
CA CYS A 149 21.38 5.59 -27.24
C CYS A 149 20.97 6.84 -28.05
N LYS A 150 21.76 7.92 -27.99
CA LYS A 150 21.53 9.14 -28.80
C LYS A 150 22.05 9.01 -30.23
N GLU A 151 23.15 8.28 -30.46
CA GLU A 151 23.68 8.00 -31.81
C GLU A 151 22.90 6.89 -32.56
N HIS A 152 22.25 5.97 -31.85
CA HIS A 152 21.69 4.73 -32.43
C HIS A 152 20.29 4.33 -31.91
N GLY A 153 19.56 5.20 -31.22
CA GLY A 153 18.15 5.02 -30.90
C GLY A 153 17.23 5.22 -32.12
N PRO A 154 15.96 4.78 -32.05
CA PRO A 154 15.01 4.94 -33.16
C PRO A 154 14.68 6.42 -33.40
N THR A 155 14.58 6.84 -34.66
CA THR A 155 14.29 8.24 -35.00
C THR A 155 12.81 8.60 -34.76
N THR A 156 12.50 9.91 -34.75
CA THR A 156 11.11 10.38 -34.69
C THR A 156 10.28 9.78 -35.84
N GLU A 157 10.84 9.68 -37.05
CA GLU A 157 10.17 9.10 -38.22
C GLU A 157 9.90 7.60 -38.06
N GLU A 158 10.84 6.84 -37.47
CA GLU A 158 10.68 5.41 -37.22
C GLU A 158 9.62 5.15 -36.13
N VAL A 159 9.59 5.97 -35.07
CA VAL A 159 8.54 5.90 -34.04
C VAL A 159 7.19 6.31 -34.63
N LEU A 160 7.11 7.36 -35.45
CA LEU A 160 5.86 7.74 -36.13
C LEU A 160 5.39 6.71 -37.16
N ALA A 161 6.30 5.97 -37.80
CA ALA A 161 5.93 4.83 -38.64
C ALA A 161 5.29 3.72 -37.81
N MET A 162 5.92 3.31 -36.70
CA MET A 162 5.37 2.31 -35.79
C MET A 162 4.02 2.73 -35.18
N LEU A 163 3.85 3.99 -34.78
CA LEU A 163 2.56 4.49 -34.25
C LEU A 163 1.43 4.48 -35.30
N ARG A 164 1.77 4.58 -36.60
CA ARG A 164 0.81 4.52 -37.72
C ARG A 164 0.51 3.09 -38.19
N GLU A 165 1.33 2.10 -37.84
CA GLU A 165 1.03 0.67 -38.05
C GLU A 165 -0.01 0.10 -37.06
N GLY A 166 -0.48 0.89 -36.08
CA GLY A 166 -1.45 0.44 -35.07
C GLY A 166 -0.89 -0.67 -34.18
N SER A 167 -1.71 -1.67 -33.83
CA SER A 167 -1.33 -2.72 -32.86
C SER A 167 -0.05 -3.49 -33.20
N ALA A 168 0.27 -3.68 -34.48
CA ALA A 168 1.52 -4.32 -34.90
C ALA A 168 2.74 -3.45 -34.59
N GLY A 169 2.68 -2.14 -34.88
CA GLY A 169 3.76 -1.22 -34.56
C GLY A 169 3.82 -0.82 -33.09
N LEU A 170 2.69 -0.78 -32.38
CA LEU A 170 2.66 -0.71 -30.92
C LEU A 170 3.33 -1.93 -30.28
N THR A 171 3.19 -3.12 -30.87
CA THR A 171 3.89 -4.32 -30.39
C THR A 171 5.39 -4.17 -30.61
N LYS A 172 5.85 -3.75 -31.81
CA LYS A 172 7.28 -3.42 -32.06
C LYS A 172 7.81 -2.38 -31.08
N LEU A 173 7.06 -1.30 -30.83
CA LEU A 173 7.46 -0.21 -29.92
C LEU A 173 7.47 -0.67 -28.46
N LYS A 174 6.51 -1.50 -28.05
CA LYS A 174 6.46 -2.14 -26.73
C LYS A 174 7.61 -3.13 -26.55
N ASP A 175 7.94 -3.93 -27.56
CA ASP A 175 9.09 -4.84 -27.54
C ASP A 175 10.40 -4.06 -27.41
N LEU A 176 10.56 -2.97 -28.17
CA LEU A 176 11.68 -2.04 -28.02
C LEU A 176 11.78 -1.54 -26.57
N MET A 177 10.71 -1.03 -25.98
CA MET A 177 10.74 -0.44 -24.62
C MET A 177 10.74 -1.45 -23.46
N THR A 178 10.33 -2.71 -23.68
CA THR A 178 10.31 -3.75 -22.64
C THR A 178 11.57 -4.63 -22.67
N HIS A 179 12.06 -4.99 -23.86
CA HIS A 179 13.23 -5.84 -24.02
C HIS A 179 14.53 -5.04 -24.10
N SER A 180 14.48 -3.76 -24.50
CA SER A 180 15.67 -2.93 -24.72
C SER A 180 15.78 -1.80 -23.69
N TRP A 181 16.98 -1.61 -23.16
CA TRP A 181 17.38 -0.43 -22.37
C TRP A 181 16.60 -0.15 -21.05
N ASN A 182 16.56 -1.13 -20.13
CA ASN A 182 16.35 -0.85 -18.69
C ASN A 182 17.58 -0.12 -18.10
N ILE A 183 17.78 1.12 -18.54
CA ILE A 183 18.85 2.05 -18.22
C ILE A 183 18.17 3.41 -18.01
N LYS A 184 18.55 4.13 -16.96
CA LYS A 184 18.03 5.47 -16.72
C LYS A 184 18.46 6.40 -17.87
N GLY A 185 17.51 7.05 -18.53
CA GLY A 185 17.78 7.99 -19.63
C GLY A 185 17.51 7.45 -21.04
N PHE A 186 16.80 6.33 -21.21
CA PHE A 186 16.08 6.09 -22.46
C PHE A 186 14.81 6.96 -22.47
N GLU A 187 14.78 7.97 -23.34
CA GLU A 187 13.64 8.84 -23.59
C GLU A 187 13.14 8.60 -25.01
N LEU A 188 11.82 8.53 -25.22
CA LEU A 188 11.27 8.47 -26.56
C LEU A 188 11.56 9.80 -27.30
N PRO A 189 11.90 9.75 -28.60
CA PRO A 189 12.16 10.96 -29.37
C PRO A 189 10.95 11.89 -29.33
N SER A 190 11.19 13.21 -29.28
CA SER A 190 10.09 14.18 -29.19
C SER A 190 9.18 14.07 -30.42
N LEU A 191 7.89 13.82 -30.17
CA LEU A 191 6.85 13.73 -31.20
C LEU A 191 6.21 15.12 -31.45
N ARG A 192 6.94 16.20 -31.18
CA ARG A 192 6.41 17.57 -31.25
C ARG A 192 5.89 17.89 -32.65
N GLY A 193 4.65 18.39 -32.74
CA GLY A 193 4.06 18.75 -34.04
C GLY A 193 3.69 17.56 -34.92
N ALA A 194 3.70 16.33 -34.40
CA ALA A 194 3.39 15.15 -35.18
C ALA A 194 1.91 15.00 -35.50
N ASP A 195 1.62 14.45 -36.69
CA ASP A 195 0.29 14.09 -37.15
C ASP A 195 0.00 12.61 -36.87
N LEU A 196 -0.87 12.36 -35.89
CA LEU A 196 -1.31 11.05 -35.41
C LEU A 196 -2.85 10.95 -35.41
N ARG A 197 -3.52 11.68 -36.31
CA ARG A 197 -4.98 11.64 -36.45
C ARG A 197 -5.49 10.25 -36.81
N GLY A 198 -6.55 9.82 -36.14
CA GLY A 198 -7.11 8.47 -36.32
C GLY A 198 -6.16 7.32 -35.94
N ALA A 199 -5.04 7.60 -35.27
CA ALA A 199 -4.08 6.56 -34.89
C ALA A 199 -4.68 5.63 -33.83
N LYS A 200 -4.40 4.34 -33.95
CA LYS A 200 -4.84 3.31 -33.01
C LYS A 200 -3.75 3.09 -31.96
N LEU A 201 -3.90 3.81 -30.86
CA LEU A 201 -2.96 3.97 -29.74
C LEU A 201 -3.55 3.45 -28.41
N ALA A 202 -4.53 2.53 -28.48
CA ALA A 202 -5.06 1.84 -27.31
C ALA A 202 -3.96 1.07 -26.58
N ASP A 203 -3.97 1.12 -25.25
CA ASP A 203 -2.93 0.62 -24.35
C ASP A 203 -1.49 1.09 -24.69
N ALA A 204 -1.33 2.19 -25.45
CA ALA A 204 -0.02 2.62 -25.94
C ALA A 204 0.94 2.96 -24.78
N PRO A 205 2.12 2.30 -24.69
CA PRO A 205 3.06 2.49 -23.60
C PRO A 205 3.92 3.76 -23.77
N LEU A 206 3.31 4.89 -24.12
CA LEU A 206 3.97 6.18 -24.39
C LEU A 206 4.36 6.95 -23.10
N TYR A 207 4.54 6.25 -21.99
CA TYR A 207 4.95 6.82 -20.71
C TYR A 207 6.41 7.31 -20.78
N GLY A 208 6.59 8.63 -20.93
CA GLY A 208 7.88 9.28 -21.18
C GLY A 208 8.02 9.90 -22.58
N ALA A 209 7.01 9.77 -23.45
CA ALA A 209 6.97 10.53 -24.71
C ALA A 209 6.70 12.02 -24.44
N THR A 210 7.49 12.91 -25.04
CA THR A 210 7.20 14.35 -25.03
C THR A 210 6.18 14.67 -26.13
N LEU A 211 4.90 14.74 -25.73
CA LEU A 211 3.76 15.06 -26.58
C LEU A 211 3.40 16.55 -26.46
N VAL A 212 3.91 17.37 -27.37
CA VAL A 212 3.65 18.81 -27.43
C VAL A 212 3.17 19.21 -28.81
N GLU A 213 2.07 19.97 -28.90
CA GLU A 213 1.53 20.47 -30.18
C GLU A 213 1.21 19.34 -31.19
N VAL A 214 0.84 18.15 -30.68
CA VAL A 214 0.56 16.94 -31.47
C VAL A 214 -0.91 16.92 -31.94
N ASP A 215 -1.15 16.51 -33.18
CA ASP A 215 -2.49 16.34 -33.74
C ASP A 215 -2.94 14.89 -33.55
N LEU A 216 -3.81 14.67 -32.56
CA LEU A 216 -4.34 13.38 -32.09
C LEU A 216 -5.87 13.28 -32.33
N ARG A 217 -6.43 14.10 -33.23
CA ARG A 217 -7.88 14.11 -33.49
C ARG A 217 -8.37 12.74 -33.94
N GLN A 218 -9.50 12.30 -33.38
CA GLN A 218 -10.08 10.97 -33.62
C GLN A 218 -9.13 9.79 -33.32
N ALA A 219 -8.00 10.02 -32.64
CA ALA A 219 -7.11 8.93 -32.21
C ALA A 219 -7.76 8.12 -31.09
N ASP A 220 -7.52 6.82 -31.10
CA ASP A 220 -7.94 5.92 -30.02
C ASP A 220 -6.77 5.74 -29.04
N LEU A 221 -6.90 6.30 -27.85
CA LEU A 221 -5.94 6.32 -26.74
C LEU A 221 -6.53 5.60 -25.50
N SER A 222 -7.54 4.74 -25.70
CA SER A 222 -8.18 4.00 -24.61
C SER A 222 -7.17 3.18 -23.80
N GLY A 223 -7.24 3.25 -22.47
CA GLY A 223 -6.29 2.59 -21.56
C GLY A 223 -4.84 3.11 -21.61
N ALA A 224 -4.51 4.09 -22.47
CA ALA A 224 -3.13 4.58 -22.61
C ALA A 224 -2.61 5.24 -21.31
N ASN A 225 -1.31 5.07 -21.07
CA ASN A 225 -0.62 5.64 -19.91
C ASN A 225 0.39 6.71 -20.38
N LEU A 226 0.10 7.98 -20.09
CA LEU A 226 0.87 9.12 -20.58
C LEU A 226 1.43 9.96 -19.43
N ALA A 227 2.70 10.37 -19.58
CA ALA A 227 3.32 11.32 -18.66
C ALA A 227 2.62 12.68 -18.72
N GLY A 228 2.41 13.22 -19.92
CA GLY A 228 1.57 14.39 -20.11
C GLY A 228 1.35 14.79 -21.57
N LEU A 229 0.48 15.78 -21.76
CA LEU A 229 0.04 16.34 -23.05
C LEU A 229 0.05 17.87 -22.95
N THR A 230 0.70 18.56 -23.89
CA THR A 230 0.75 20.04 -23.90
C THR A 230 0.32 20.59 -25.25
N ARG A 231 -0.72 21.43 -25.28
CA ARG A 231 -1.27 22.07 -26.50
C ARG A 231 -1.59 21.10 -27.65
N CYS A 232 -1.94 19.86 -27.33
CA CYS A 232 -2.29 18.85 -28.31
C CYS A 232 -3.76 19.01 -28.75
N ASP A 233 -4.04 18.63 -30.00
CA ASP A 233 -5.38 18.64 -30.59
C ASP A 233 -5.96 17.23 -30.50
N LEU A 234 -6.84 17.01 -29.52
CA LEU A 234 -7.43 15.71 -29.14
C LEU A 234 -8.93 15.68 -29.43
N ARG A 235 -9.42 16.50 -30.36
CA ARG A 235 -10.85 16.56 -30.68
C ARG A 235 -11.35 15.22 -31.17
N GLU A 236 -12.49 14.81 -30.63
CA GLU A 236 -13.13 13.50 -30.92
C GLU A 236 -12.23 12.28 -30.62
N ALA A 237 -11.13 12.44 -29.86
CA ALA A 237 -10.24 11.35 -29.46
C ALA A 237 -10.88 10.49 -28.35
N ASN A 238 -10.55 9.20 -28.33
CA ASN A 238 -11.02 8.27 -27.30
C ASN A 238 -9.95 8.11 -26.21
N LEU A 239 -10.15 8.68 -25.02
CA LEU A 239 -9.28 8.60 -23.84
C LEU A 239 -9.95 7.78 -22.72
N GLU A 240 -10.91 6.90 -23.08
CA GLU A 240 -11.62 6.04 -22.13
C GLU A 240 -10.63 5.25 -21.27
N ARG A 241 -10.77 5.34 -19.94
CA ARG A 241 -9.89 4.67 -18.95
C ARG A 241 -8.40 5.03 -19.05
N ALA A 242 -8.02 6.05 -19.83
CA ALA A 242 -6.65 6.51 -19.93
C ALA A 242 -6.15 7.11 -18.61
N SER A 243 -4.87 6.92 -18.31
CA SER A 243 -4.19 7.50 -17.14
C SER A 243 -3.19 8.54 -17.62
N ILE A 244 -3.45 9.82 -17.33
CA ILE A 244 -2.65 10.94 -17.83
C ILE A 244 -2.37 11.89 -16.67
N SER A 245 -1.09 12.09 -16.37
CA SER A 245 -0.71 12.81 -15.15
C SER A 245 -0.93 14.32 -15.29
N GLU A 246 -0.56 14.89 -16.45
CA GLU A 246 -0.69 16.32 -16.73
C GLU A 246 -1.21 16.60 -18.16
N ILE A 247 -2.27 17.39 -18.28
CA ILE A 247 -2.77 17.92 -19.55
C ILE A 247 -2.84 19.45 -19.42
N GLU A 248 -2.15 20.16 -20.31
CA GLU A 248 -2.09 21.63 -20.32
C GLU A 248 -2.47 22.20 -21.69
N GLY A 249 -3.45 23.11 -21.73
CA GLY A 249 -3.79 23.91 -22.92
C GLY A 249 -4.26 23.11 -24.14
N CYS A 250 -4.78 21.89 -23.94
CA CYS A 250 -5.16 20.97 -25.02
C CYS A 250 -6.62 21.15 -25.47
N ASP A 251 -6.89 20.83 -26.73
CA ASP A 251 -8.24 20.87 -27.33
C ASP A 251 -8.88 19.48 -27.23
N LEU A 252 -9.76 19.27 -26.25
CA LEU A 252 -10.42 18.00 -25.92
C LEU A 252 -11.90 17.98 -26.37
N ARG A 253 -12.30 18.86 -27.30
CA ARG A 253 -13.72 19.00 -27.67
C ARG A 253 -14.26 17.72 -28.31
N GLY A 254 -15.38 17.23 -27.77
CA GLY A 254 -15.98 15.95 -28.19
C GLY A 254 -15.16 14.71 -27.83
N ALA A 255 -14.05 14.83 -27.10
CA ALA A 255 -13.24 13.68 -26.69
C ALA A 255 -13.97 12.84 -25.63
N ASN A 256 -13.70 11.54 -25.59
CA ASN A 256 -14.20 10.65 -24.55
C ASN A 256 -13.18 10.53 -23.41
N LEU A 257 -13.49 10.97 -22.19
CA LEU A 257 -12.64 10.80 -21.00
C LEU A 257 -13.29 9.88 -19.95
N GLU A 258 -14.32 9.11 -20.35
CA GLU A 258 -15.08 8.20 -19.48
C GLU A 258 -14.16 7.26 -18.69
N HIS A 259 -14.40 7.14 -17.38
CA HIS A 259 -13.63 6.31 -16.44
C HIS A 259 -12.10 6.56 -16.40
N GLY A 260 -11.60 7.66 -16.96
CA GLY A 260 -10.17 8.00 -16.94
C GLY A 260 -9.61 8.38 -15.56
N SER A 261 -8.29 8.53 -15.48
CA SER A 261 -7.59 9.06 -14.31
C SER A 261 -6.75 10.28 -14.70
N MET A 262 -7.33 11.46 -14.53
CA MET A 262 -6.76 12.76 -14.91
C MET A 262 -7.01 13.77 -13.79
N ARG A 263 -5.94 14.27 -13.15
CA ARG A 263 -6.03 15.24 -12.04
C ARG A 263 -5.59 16.65 -12.41
N HIS A 264 -5.16 16.87 -13.65
CA HIS A 264 -4.57 18.12 -14.09
C HIS A 264 -4.94 18.31 -15.58
N LEU A 265 -5.87 19.23 -15.87
CA LEU A 265 -6.41 19.54 -17.20
C LEU A 265 -6.41 21.06 -17.46
N VAL A 266 -5.43 21.78 -16.92
CA VAL A 266 -5.39 23.26 -16.87
C VAL A 266 -5.43 23.89 -18.27
N GLY A 267 -6.27 24.91 -18.44
CA GLY A 267 -6.43 25.64 -19.70
C GLY A 267 -6.99 24.84 -20.88
N CYS A 268 -7.56 23.64 -20.66
CA CYS A 268 -8.03 22.78 -21.75
C CYS A 268 -9.45 23.13 -22.23
N ASP A 269 -9.76 22.87 -23.50
CA ASP A 269 -11.11 23.04 -24.08
C ASP A 269 -11.87 21.71 -24.06
N LEU A 270 -12.74 21.53 -23.05
CA LEU A 270 -13.50 20.31 -22.76
C LEU A 270 -14.93 20.35 -23.32
N ARG A 271 -15.27 21.32 -24.19
CA ARG A 271 -16.66 21.50 -24.64
C ARG A 271 -17.19 20.29 -25.41
N GLY A 272 -18.30 19.74 -24.94
CA GLY A 272 -18.90 18.52 -25.47
C GLY A 272 -18.10 17.23 -25.24
N ALA A 273 -17.03 17.28 -24.44
CA ALA A 273 -16.31 16.08 -24.01
C ALA A 273 -17.19 15.22 -23.08
N LYS A 274 -16.95 13.91 -23.06
CA LYS A 274 -17.66 13.00 -22.15
C LYS A 274 -16.83 12.73 -20.90
N LEU A 275 -17.37 12.99 -19.72
CA LEU A 275 -16.65 12.82 -18.44
C LEU A 275 -17.36 11.83 -17.48
N GLU A 276 -18.20 10.92 -17.97
CA GLU A 276 -18.95 10.01 -17.09
C GLU A 276 -17.99 9.07 -16.33
N GLY A 277 -18.17 8.97 -15.01
CA GLY A 277 -17.27 8.21 -14.14
C GLY A 277 -15.84 8.76 -14.01
N LEU A 278 -15.53 9.94 -14.55
CA LEU A 278 -14.22 10.60 -14.37
C LEU A 278 -14.12 11.19 -12.95
N SER A 279 -13.12 10.74 -12.18
CA SER A 279 -12.88 11.23 -10.82
C SER A 279 -12.19 12.60 -10.81
N LEU A 280 -12.98 13.68 -10.75
CA LEU A 280 -12.49 15.07 -10.71
C LEU A 280 -12.21 15.61 -9.29
N TYR A 281 -12.49 14.85 -8.23
CA TYR A 281 -12.14 15.20 -6.84
C TYR A 281 -10.66 15.60 -6.69
N TYR A 282 -10.39 16.76 -6.07
CA TYR A 282 -9.06 17.42 -5.98
C TYR A 282 -8.36 17.74 -7.33
N ALA A 283 -9.05 17.72 -8.48
CA ALA A 283 -8.42 18.02 -9.76
C ALA A 283 -8.08 19.52 -9.94
N LYS A 284 -7.19 19.82 -10.89
CA LYS A 284 -6.91 21.17 -11.39
C LYS A 284 -7.45 21.34 -12.79
N LEU A 285 -8.36 22.29 -12.97
CA LEU A 285 -8.97 22.72 -14.22
C LEU A 285 -8.95 24.26 -14.33
N ASP A 286 -8.02 24.93 -13.65
CA ASP A 286 -7.84 26.38 -13.71
C ASP A 286 -7.74 26.88 -15.17
N GLY A 287 -8.47 27.95 -15.50
CA GLY A 287 -8.55 28.53 -16.84
C GLY A 287 -9.18 27.66 -17.95
N SER A 288 -9.75 26.49 -17.62
CA SER A 288 -10.29 25.55 -18.62
C SER A 288 -11.67 25.96 -19.13
N ASN A 289 -12.08 25.41 -20.27
CA ASN A 289 -13.36 25.69 -20.91
C ASN A 289 -14.30 24.48 -20.88
N LEU A 290 -15.34 24.57 -20.05
CA LEU A 290 -16.41 23.59 -19.83
C LEU A 290 -17.80 24.18 -20.21
N GLU A 291 -17.83 25.18 -21.09
CA GLU A 291 -19.05 25.83 -21.61
C GLU A 291 -20.04 24.79 -22.19
N GLY A 292 -21.29 24.86 -21.75
CA GLY A 292 -22.39 23.98 -22.19
C GLY A 292 -22.27 22.51 -21.75
N LEU A 293 -21.27 22.15 -20.93
CA LEU A 293 -21.03 20.76 -20.51
C LEU A 293 -22.13 20.26 -19.56
N SER A 294 -22.45 18.97 -19.61
CA SER A 294 -23.53 18.36 -18.83
C SER A 294 -22.99 17.35 -17.82
N LEU A 295 -23.00 17.70 -16.54
CA LEU A 295 -22.40 16.95 -15.43
C LEU A 295 -23.32 16.93 -14.17
N PRO A 296 -24.58 16.45 -14.27
CA PRO A 296 -25.44 16.32 -13.09
C PRO A 296 -24.86 15.35 -12.07
N GLY A 297 -24.96 15.68 -10.77
CA GLY A 297 -24.49 14.86 -9.65
C GLY A 297 -22.96 14.65 -9.55
N VAL A 298 -22.16 15.32 -10.39
CA VAL A 298 -20.70 15.14 -10.45
C VAL A 298 -20.00 15.49 -9.14
N ASP A 299 -18.91 14.78 -8.81
CA ASP A 299 -18.05 15.13 -7.67
C ASP A 299 -16.86 15.99 -8.12
N LEU A 300 -17.02 17.30 -7.91
CA LEU A 300 -16.04 18.36 -8.11
C LEU A 300 -15.54 18.95 -6.78
N SER A 301 -15.76 18.26 -5.66
CA SER A 301 -15.34 18.74 -4.33
C SER A 301 -13.82 18.99 -4.29
N GLU A 302 -13.42 20.07 -3.63
CA GLU A 302 -12.02 20.54 -3.51
C GLU A 302 -11.28 20.77 -4.85
N THR A 303 -12.00 20.85 -5.97
CA THR A 303 -11.43 21.08 -7.32
C THR A 303 -10.99 22.53 -7.49
N LYS A 304 -9.96 22.76 -8.30
CA LYS A 304 -9.51 24.10 -8.70
C LYS A 304 -9.99 24.45 -10.09
N LEU A 305 -10.72 25.55 -10.20
CA LEU A 305 -11.39 26.06 -11.40
C LEU A 305 -11.20 27.59 -11.48
N GLU A 306 -10.06 28.13 -11.00
CA GLU A 306 -9.83 29.58 -11.00
C GLU A 306 -9.86 30.10 -12.45
N GLY A 307 -10.73 31.08 -12.73
CA GLY A 307 -10.90 31.66 -14.06
C GLY A 307 -11.42 30.70 -15.13
N ALA A 308 -11.98 29.53 -14.77
CA ALA A 308 -12.57 28.61 -15.73
C ALA A 308 -13.85 29.17 -16.38
N ASN A 309 -14.13 28.78 -17.62
CA ASN A 309 -15.39 29.04 -18.32
C ASN A 309 -16.34 27.85 -18.11
N LEU A 310 -17.48 28.10 -17.46
CA LEU A 310 -18.56 27.15 -17.14
C LEU A 310 -19.91 27.68 -17.65
N ARG A 311 -19.90 28.59 -18.64
CA ARG A 311 -21.10 29.25 -19.19
C ARG A 311 -22.11 28.22 -19.67
N GLY A 312 -23.35 28.29 -19.19
CA GLY A 312 -24.42 27.36 -19.54
C GLY A 312 -24.14 25.89 -19.19
N ALA A 313 -23.17 25.59 -18.32
CA ALA A 313 -22.93 24.23 -17.84
C ALA A 313 -24.10 23.75 -16.96
N LYS A 314 -24.38 22.45 -17.02
CA LYS A 314 -25.41 21.78 -16.22
C LYS A 314 -24.75 20.99 -15.10
N LEU A 315 -25.00 21.42 -13.87
CA LEU A 315 -24.36 20.97 -12.63
C LEU A 315 -25.43 20.76 -11.54
N GLU A 316 -26.65 20.37 -11.93
CA GLU A 316 -27.71 20.03 -10.97
C GLU A 316 -27.21 18.93 -10.00
N GLU A 317 -27.47 19.10 -8.71
CA GLU A 317 -27.07 18.18 -7.63
C GLU A 317 -25.54 17.93 -7.54
N ALA A 318 -24.70 18.69 -8.24
CA ALA A 318 -23.25 18.54 -8.23
C ALA A 318 -22.65 18.83 -6.83
N LYS A 319 -21.60 18.09 -6.47
CA LYS A 319 -20.82 18.33 -5.25
C LYS A 319 -19.65 19.24 -5.59
N LEU A 320 -19.67 20.44 -5.02
CA LEU A 320 -18.73 21.54 -5.22
C LEU A 320 -18.24 22.09 -3.86
N GLU A 321 -18.21 21.22 -2.84
CA GLU A 321 -17.75 21.60 -1.49
C GLU A 321 -16.25 21.95 -1.52
N GLY A 322 -15.88 23.12 -0.99
CA GLY A 322 -14.49 23.60 -0.97
C GLY A 322 -13.91 23.98 -2.35
N THR A 323 -14.70 23.92 -3.44
CA THR A 323 -14.22 24.20 -4.80
C THR A 323 -13.75 25.65 -4.96
N VAL A 324 -12.62 25.85 -5.64
CA VAL A 324 -12.08 27.18 -5.98
C VAL A 324 -12.58 27.61 -7.35
N LEU A 325 -13.66 28.40 -7.37
CA LEU A 325 -14.30 28.99 -8.56
C LEU A 325 -14.00 30.49 -8.69
N SER A 326 -12.96 31.01 -8.01
CA SER A 326 -12.66 32.45 -8.02
C SER A 326 -12.44 32.95 -9.46
N LYS A 327 -13.05 34.08 -9.81
CA LYS A 327 -13.05 34.68 -11.17
C LYS A 327 -13.60 33.80 -12.31
N ALA A 328 -14.18 32.62 -12.04
CA ALA A 328 -14.77 31.77 -13.07
C ALA A 328 -16.02 32.42 -13.69
N ASP A 329 -16.34 32.07 -14.94
CA ASP A 329 -17.55 32.52 -15.63
C ASP A 329 -18.60 31.39 -15.67
N LEU A 330 -19.60 31.48 -14.81
CA LEU A 330 -20.73 30.57 -14.71
C LEU A 330 -22.02 31.20 -15.31
N THR A 331 -21.89 32.14 -16.26
CA THR A 331 -23.06 32.85 -16.82
C THR A 331 -24.08 31.86 -17.38
N GLY A 332 -25.31 31.90 -16.87
CA GLY A 332 -26.41 31.03 -17.29
C GLY A 332 -26.24 29.55 -16.94
N ALA A 333 -25.30 29.18 -16.07
CA ALA A 333 -25.15 27.81 -15.59
C ALA A 333 -26.31 27.39 -14.68
N ASP A 334 -26.56 26.08 -14.62
CA ASP A 334 -27.58 25.46 -13.78
C ASP A 334 -26.92 24.69 -12.63
N LEU A 335 -27.14 25.14 -11.40
CA LEU A 335 -26.61 24.56 -10.17
C LEU A 335 -27.75 24.22 -9.18
N ARG A 336 -28.95 23.88 -9.71
CA ARG A 336 -30.10 23.50 -8.88
C ARG A 336 -29.75 22.37 -7.92
N GLY A 337 -29.97 22.58 -6.62
CA GLY A 337 -29.65 21.57 -5.58
C GLY A 337 -28.16 21.28 -5.35
N ALA A 338 -27.23 22.01 -5.98
CA ALA A 338 -25.79 21.75 -5.83
C ALA A 338 -25.27 22.04 -4.41
N ASN A 339 -24.30 21.25 -3.96
CA ASN A 339 -23.58 21.48 -2.69
C ASN A 339 -22.36 22.37 -2.94
N LEU A 340 -22.46 23.66 -2.59
CA LEU A 340 -21.42 24.69 -2.71
C LEU A 340 -20.85 25.11 -1.34
N ILE A 341 -20.93 24.22 -0.33
CA ILE A 341 -20.45 24.50 1.02
C ILE A 341 -18.99 24.98 1.00
N ASN A 342 -18.71 26.12 1.63
CA ASN A 342 -17.40 26.77 1.72
C ASN A 342 -16.70 27.11 0.38
N ALA A 343 -17.40 27.08 -0.77
CA ALA A 343 -16.79 27.35 -2.08
C ALA A 343 -16.27 28.81 -2.21
N ASP A 344 -15.12 28.98 -2.88
CA ASP A 344 -14.58 30.31 -3.22
C ASP A 344 -15.15 30.76 -4.57
N LEU A 345 -16.06 31.72 -4.55
CA LEU A 345 -16.70 32.34 -5.72
C LEU A 345 -16.23 33.80 -5.89
N VAL A 346 -15.06 34.16 -5.34
CA VAL A 346 -14.63 35.57 -5.26
C VAL A 346 -14.39 36.14 -6.66
N GLY A 347 -15.21 37.14 -7.01
CA GLY A 347 -15.18 37.78 -8.32
C GLY A 347 -15.68 36.93 -9.50
N ALA A 348 -16.35 35.79 -9.23
CA ALA A 348 -16.97 34.97 -10.28
C ALA A 348 -18.12 35.71 -11.00
N ASP A 349 -18.39 35.35 -12.25
CA ASP A 349 -19.57 35.80 -12.99
C ASP A 349 -20.69 34.76 -12.86
N LEU A 350 -21.67 35.05 -12.00
CA LEU A 350 -22.85 34.22 -11.75
C LEU A 350 -24.10 34.85 -12.38
N SER A 351 -23.94 35.67 -13.43
CA SER A 351 -25.07 36.33 -14.09
C SER A 351 -26.02 35.31 -14.73
N ASN A 352 -27.32 35.43 -14.45
CA ASN A 352 -28.38 34.50 -14.87
C ASN A 352 -28.18 33.04 -14.39
N VAL A 353 -27.36 32.79 -13.37
CA VAL A 353 -27.19 31.44 -12.79
C VAL A 353 -28.46 30.98 -12.06
N THR A 354 -28.75 29.68 -12.08
CA THR A 354 -29.80 29.09 -11.25
C THR A 354 -29.19 28.33 -10.07
N LEU A 355 -29.30 28.89 -8.87
CA LEU A 355 -28.87 28.31 -7.58
C LEU A 355 -30.06 27.89 -6.71
N ASP A 356 -31.25 27.70 -7.32
CA ASP A 356 -32.46 27.31 -6.59
C ASP A 356 -32.22 25.97 -5.86
N ARG A 357 -32.50 25.91 -4.55
CA ARG A 357 -32.19 24.81 -3.60
C ARG A 357 -30.70 24.49 -3.38
N ALA A 358 -29.76 25.25 -3.94
CA ALA A 358 -28.34 25.02 -3.70
C ALA A 358 -27.94 25.35 -2.24
N ASN A 359 -26.95 24.63 -1.70
CA ASN A 359 -26.40 24.92 -0.38
C ASN A 359 -25.08 25.68 -0.51
N LEU A 360 -25.11 26.99 -0.30
CA LEU A 360 -23.94 27.87 -0.34
C LEU A 360 -23.42 28.23 1.06
N SER A 361 -23.69 27.41 2.08
CA SER A 361 -23.27 27.71 3.46
C SER A 361 -21.75 27.94 3.53
N GLY A 362 -21.34 29.09 4.07
CA GLY A 362 -19.93 29.48 4.15
C GLY A 362 -19.29 30.03 2.88
N ALA A 363 -19.93 29.94 1.71
CA ALA A 363 -19.34 30.30 0.43
C ALA A 363 -18.96 31.81 0.35
N ASP A 364 -17.87 32.12 -0.34
CA ASP A 364 -17.38 33.50 -0.49
C ASP A 364 -17.71 34.06 -1.88
N LEU A 365 -18.89 34.68 -2.01
CA LEU A 365 -19.35 35.36 -3.23
C LEU A 365 -18.83 36.82 -3.30
N SER A 366 -17.80 37.19 -2.53
CA SER A 366 -17.32 38.57 -2.49
C SER A 366 -16.91 39.07 -3.88
N LYS A 367 -17.50 40.19 -4.31
CA LYS A 367 -17.30 40.81 -5.64
C LYS A 367 -17.88 40.02 -6.83
N ALA A 368 -18.58 38.90 -6.62
CA ALA A 368 -19.24 38.19 -7.71
C ALA A 368 -20.32 39.07 -8.40
N LYS A 369 -20.56 38.83 -9.68
CA LYS A 369 -21.72 39.40 -10.42
C LYS A 369 -22.91 38.46 -10.24
N LEU A 370 -24.10 39.00 -10.01
CA LEU A 370 -25.32 38.23 -9.68
C LEU A 370 -26.55 38.74 -10.44
N ASP A 371 -26.32 39.44 -11.54
CA ASP A 371 -27.33 40.07 -12.37
C ASP A 371 -28.20 38.99 -13.04
N GLY A 372 -29.47 38.91 -12.67
CA GLY A 372 -30.40 37.87 -13.12
C GLY A 372 -30.29 36.51 -12.41
N ALA A 373 -29.42 36.37 -11.40
CA ALA A 373 -29.28 35.13 -10.64
C ALA A 373 -30.55 34.76 -9.84
N SER A 374 -30.74 33.47 -9.58
CA SER A 374 -31.84 32.92 -8.79
C SER A 374 -31.35 32.06 -7.61
N PHE A 375 -31.94 32.28 -6.43
CA PHE A 375 -31.59 31.68 -5.13
C PHE A 375 -32.84 31.16 -4.37
N VAL A 376 -33.89 30.73 -5.08
CA VAL A 376 -35.13 30.28 -4.44
C VAL A 376 -34.86 29.02 -3.61
N GLU A 377 -35.24 29.04 -2.33
CA GLU A 377 -34.99 27.94 -1.38
C GLU A 377 -33.49 27.61 -1.19
N ALA A 378 -32.57 28.50 -1.58
CA ALA A 378 -31.12 28.31 -1.40
C ALA A 378 -30.69 28.59 0.05
N ASN A 379 -29.73 27.81 0.57
CA ASN A 379 -29.14 28.04 1.89
C ASN A 379 -27.91 28.97 1.79
N LEU A 380 -27.91 30.05 2.55
CA LEU A 380 -26.85 31.09 2.57
C LEU A 380 -26.23 31.27 3.98
N ALA A 381 -26.31 30.27 4.85
CA ALA A 381 -25.79 30.34 6.23
C ALA A 381 -24.30 30.73 6.25
N GLY A 382 -23.98 31.92 6.77
CA GLY A 382 -22.61 32.45 6.82
C GLY A 382 -21.98 32.85 5.48
N ALA A 383 -22.72 32.80 4.36
CA ALA A 383 -22.21 33.13 3.03
C ALA A 383 -21.93 34.64 2.86
N LYS A 384 -20.84 34.98 2.15
CA LYS A 384 -20.42 36.38 1.91
C LYS A 384 -20.95 36.91 0.59
N VAL A 385 -22.21 37.34 0.58
CA VAL A 385 -22.84 37.96 -0.60
C VAL A 385 -22.43 39.42 -0.81
N PRO A 386 -22.24 39.89 -2.06
CA PRO A 386 -21.83 41.25 -2.33
C PRO A 386 -23.01 42.24 -2.13
N ALA A 387 -22.75 43.39 -1.49
CA ALA A 387 -23.80 44.31 -1.02
C ALA A 387 -24.76 44.87 -2.10
N LYS A 388 -24.43 44.73 -3.39
CA LYS A 388 -25.28 45.13 -4.53
C LYS A 388 -26.26 44.04 -4.99
N ALA A 389 -26.13 42.80 -4.50
CA ALA A 389 -26.81 41.62 -5.04
C ALA A 389 -28.34 41.58 -4.90
N ARG A 390 -28.95 42.52 -4.16
CA ARG A 390 -30.39 42.55 -3.76
C ARG A 390 -31.43 42.57 -4.89
N GLN A 391 -31.02 42.37 -6.15
CA GLN A 391 -31.90 42.24 -7.31
C GLN A 391 -32.00 40.78 -7.81
N ALA A 392 -31.19 39.86 -7.29
CA ALA A 392 -31.31 38.43 -7.59
C ALA A 392 -32.58 37.82 -6.97
N LYS A 393 -33.27 36.96 -7.74
CA LYS A 393 -34.54 36.31 -7.36
C LYS A 393 -34.35 35.40 -6.15
N GLY A 394 -35.22 35.48 -5.14
CA GLY A 394 -35.15 34.64 -3.93
C GLY A 394 -34.02 35.00 -2.95
N LEU A 395 -33.13 35.94 -3.29
CA LEU A 395 -31.97 36.25 -2.45
C LEU A 395 -32.36 37.00 -1.17
N ALA A 396 -33.39 37.85 -1.22
CA ALA A 396 -33.84 38.56 -0.02
C ALA A 396 -34.45 37.57 0.98
N GLU A 397 -35.29 36.67 0.47
CA GLU A 397 -35.98 35.62 1.20
C GLU A 397 -34.98 34.61 1.80
N ALA A 398 -33.97 34.18 1.04
CA ALA A 398 -32.92 33.29 1.52
C ALA A 398 -32.00 33.95 2.58
N LEU A 399 -31.75 35.26 2.49
CA LEU A 399 -31.01 36.01 3.51
C LEU A 399 -31.85 36.31 4.77
N GLU A 400 -33.16 36.52 4.61
CA GLU A 400 -34.09 36.71 5.72
C GLU A 400 -34.36 35.39 6.45
N ALA A 401 -34.43 34.25 5.75
CA ALA A 401 -34.48 32.92 6.37
C ALA A 401 -33.26 32.64 7.28
N VAL A 402 -32.08 33.16 6.91
CA VAL A 402 -30.83 33.06 7.69
C VAL A 402 -30.75 34.10 8.83
N GLN A 403 -31.60 35.14 8.84
CA GLN A 403 -31.57 36.23 9.85
C GLN A 403 -32.81 36.29 10.76
N GLY A 404 -33.92 35.66 10.37
CA GLY A 404 -35.26 35.95 10.90
C GLY A 404 -35.62 35.24 12.20
N GLU A 405 -35.24 33.97 12.38
CA GLU A 405 -35.53 33.22 13.60
C GLU A 405 -34.29 32.60 14.23
N VAL A 406 -33.97 33.06 15.44
CA VAL A 406 -33.27 32.23 16.43
C VAL A 406 -34.15 30.99 16.64
N GLY A 407 -33.73 29.81 16.22
CA GLY A 407 -34.60 28.62 16.26
C GLY A 407 -34.96 28.16 17.69
N PRO A 408 -35.80 27.12 17.82
CA PRO A 408 -36.32 26.68 19.12
C PRO A 408 -35.20 26.22 20.07
N HIS A 409 -34.12 25.61 19.56
CA HIS A 409 -33.07 25.06 20.40
C HIS A 409 -32.18 26.16 20.98
N LEU A 410 -31.81 27.16 20.17
CA LEU A 410 -31.03 28.31 20.63
C LEU A 410 -31.85 29.22 21.57
N ARG A 411 -33.16 29.39 21.33
CA ARG A 411 -34.09 30.04 22.27
C ARG A 411 -34.10 29.35 23.64
N ALA A 412 -34.21 28.02 23.67
CA ALA A 412 -34.19 27.25 24.91
C ALA A 412 -32.82 27.28 25.61
N LEU A 413 -31.72 27.23 24.84
CA LEU A 413 -30.35 27.30 25.38
C LEU A 413 -30.05 28.65 26.03
N GLU A 414 -30.47 29.77 25.40
CA GLU A 414 -30.41 31.09 26.04
C GLU A 414 -31.25 31.16 27.32
N THR A 415 -32.39 30.48 27.37
CA THR A 415 -33.29 30.46 28.54
C THR A 415 -32.65 29.73 29.72
N ILE A 416 -32.07 28.55 29.48
CA ILE A 416 -31.35 27.76 30.49
C ILE A 416 -30.13 28.53 31.03
N ALA A 417 -29.42 29.27 30.18
CA ALA A 417 -28.26 30.07 30.61
C ALA A 417 -28.62 31.36 31.36
N LYS A 418 -29.79 31.95 31.10
CA LYS A 418 -30.35 33.05 31.92
C LYS A 418 -30.76 32.56 33.31
N ALA A 419 -31.21 31.31 33.42
CA ALA A 419 -31.64 30.68 34.67
C ALA A 419 -30.51 30.06 35.53
N ALA A 420 -29.27 29.98 35.02
CA ALA A 420 -28.17 29.31 35.68
C ALA A 420 -27.14 30.26 36.31
N GLU A 421 -26.65 29.92 37.50
CA GLU A 421 -25.58 30.66 38.19
C GLU A 421 -24.27 30.60 37.37
N ARG A 422 -23.95 29.43 36.82
CA ARG A 422 -22.86 29.26 35.86
C ARG A 422 -23.08 28.11 34.87
N ILE A 423 -22.73 28.32 33.60
CA ILE A 423 -22.64 27.27 32.58
C ILE A 423 -21.30 27.38 31.87
N ARG A 424 -20.64 26.23 31.62
CA ARG A 424 -19.48 26.12 30.73
C ARG A 424 -19.66 24.98 29.73
N THR A 425 -20.29 25.27 28.61
CA THR A 425 -20.35 24.34 27.48
C THR A 425 -19.03 24.40 26.70
N SER A 426 -18.48 23.26 26.29
CA SER A 426 -17.46 23.23 25.24
C SER A 426 -17.92 22.38 24.06
N VAL A 427 -18.02 23.01 22.89
CA VAL A 427 -18.23 22.33 21.61
C VAL A 427 -16.86 22.03 21.02
N ILE A 428 -16.58 20.77 20.70
CA ILE A 428 -15.40 20.39 19.91
C ILE A 428 -15.90 20.19 18.48
N ILE A 429 -15.16 20.73 17.52
CA ILE A 429 -15.42 20.61 16.09
C ILE A 429 -14.16 20.00 15.48
N ASP A 430 -14.30 18.83 14.85
CA ASP A 430 -13.20 18.20 14.13
C ASP A 430 -13.23 18.69 12.68
N LEU A 431 -12.11 19.24 12.21
CA LEU A 431 -11.96 19.83 10.89
C LEU A 431 -11.39 18.80 9.89
N PRO A 432 -11.63 18.94 8.57
CA PRO A 432 -11.15 17.97 7.56
C PRO A 432 -9.63 17.79 7.51
N ASP A 433 -8.86 18.78 7.98
CA ASP A 433 -7.39 18.72 8.09
C ASP A 433 -6.89 17.84 9.26
N GLY A 434 -7.80 17.24 10.02
CA GLY A 434 -7.49 16.43 11.20
C GLY A 434 -7.20 17.24 12.46
N SER A 435 -7.37 18.58 12.42
CA SER A 435 -7.25 19.44 13.60
C SER A 435 -8.59 19.56 14.33
N SER A 436 -8.55 19.52 15.67
CA SER A 436 -9.73 19.76 16.50
C SER A 436 -9.74 21.21 16.98
N ALA A 437 -10.93 21.80 17.03
CA ALA A 437 -11.14 23.21 17.31
C ALA A 437 -12.27 23.37 18.35
N SER A 438 -11.96 23.88 19.55
CA SER A 438 -12.91 23.90 20.68
C SER A 438 -13.42 25.31 21.00
N VAL A 439 -14.73 25.42 21.19
CA VAL A 439 -15.47 26.64 21.54
C VAL A 439 -16.01 26.48 22.96
N GLU A 440 -15.35 27.07 23.96
CA GLU A 440 -15.93 27.18 25.32
C GLU A 440 -16.80 28.43 25.43
N VAL A 441 -18.00 28.30 26.01
CA VAL A 441 -18.86 29.45 26.36
C VAL A 441 -19.07 29.44 27.88
N ASP A 442 -18.56 30.48 28.57
CA ASP A 442 -18.67 30.63 30.03
C ASP A 442 -19.64 31.77 30.38
N ALA A 443 -20.85 31.40 30.77
CA ALA A 443 -21.91 32.29 31.22
C ALA A 443 -21.99 32.31 32.74
N LYS A 444 -22.10 33.50 33.34
CA LYS A 444 -22.23 33.70 34.79
C LYS A 444 -23.38 34.66 35.08
N ASN A 445 -24.34 34.24 35.89
CA ASN A 445 -25.53 35.02 36.26
C ASN A 445 -26.24 35.66 35.04
N GLY A 446 -26.48 34.86 33.99
CA GLY A 446 -27.08 35.32 32.73
C GLY A 446 -26.22 36.24 31.85
N ASN A 447 -25.01 36.61 32.29
CA ASN A 447 -24.11 37.50 31.56
C ASN A 447 -23.07 36.70 30.77
N TRP A 448 -23.09 36.83 29.44
CA TRP A 448 -22.20 36.15 28.50
C TRP A 448 -20.85 36.85 28.49
N SER A 449 -19.88 36.32 29.22
CA SER A 449 -18.63 37.05 29.50
C SER A 449 -17.45 36.61 28.65
N HIS A 450 -17.30 35.30 28.40
CA HIS A 450 -16.12 34.75 27.73
C HIS A 450 -16.50 33.64 26.76
N VAL A 451 -16.00 33.75 25.53
CA VAL A 451 -16.03 32.68 24.52
C VAL A 451 -14.58 32.37 24.17
N GLN A 452 -14.12 31.18 24.56
CA GLN A 452 -12.72 30.77 24.35
C GLN A 452 -12.64 29.86 23.14
N VAL A 453 -11.82 30.25 22.16
CA VAL A 453 -11.67 29.55 20.89
C VAL A 453 -10.26 29.02 20.79
N ARG A 454 -10.10 27.69 20.82
CA ARG A 454 -8.79 27.01 20.80
C ARG A 454 -8.69 26.09 19.58
N SER A 455 -7.91 26.51 18.59
CA SER A 455 -7.45 25.69 17.49
C SER A 455 -6.17 24.92 17.86
N SER A 456 -5.95 23.76 17.26
CA SER A 456 -4.71 22.99 17.42
C SER A 456 -3.60 23.39 16.42
N HIS A 457 -3.90 24.23 15.43
CA HIS A 457 -2.91 24.82 14.52
C HIS A 457 -2.16 26.01 15.14
N ASN A 458 -0.82 25.99 15.02
CA ASN A 458 0.14 27.06 15.34
C ASN A 458 0.12 27.70 16.74
N ASN A 459 -0.22 26.93 17.79
CA ASN A 459 0.21 27.18 19.18
C ASN A 459 -0.07 28.60 19.75
N SER A 460 -1.05 29.31 19.22
CA SER A 460 -1.34 30.72 19.53
C SER A 460 -2.80 30.92 19.93
N THR A 461 -3.04 31.46 21.13
CA THR A 461 -4.40 31.70 21.66
C THR A 461 -4.85 33.12 21.32
N SER A 462 -5.98 33.27 20.60
CA SER A 462 -6.59 34.57 20.32
C SER A 462 -7.97 34.67 20.98
N TRP A 463 -8.28 35.85 21.52
CA TRP A 463 -9.46 36.07 22.37
C TRP A 463 -10.40 37.08 21.71
N THR A 464 -11.70 36.79 21.66
CA THR A 464 -12.72 37.73 21.15
C THR A 464 -13.97 37.69 22.01
N HIS A 465 -14.45 38.85 22.44
CA HIS A 465 -15.67 39.01 23.23
C HIS A 465 -16.88 39.16 22.31
N ALA A 466 -17.98 38.48 22.62
CA ALA A 466 -19.24 38.54 21.87
C ALA A 466 -20.39 39.02 22.77
N GLN A 467 -21.38 39.70 22.19
CA GLN A 467 -22.44 40.40 22.93
C GLN A 467 -23.62 39.50 23.36
N SER A 468 -23.76 38.31 22.78
CA SER A 468 -24.74 37.29 23.14
C SER A 468 -24.26 35.91 22.72
N LEU A 469 -24.87 34.84 23.24
CA LEU A 469 -24.65 33.47 22.77
C LEU A 469 -24.89 33.37 21.26
N THR A 470 -26.08 33.76 20.81
CA THR A 470 -26.48 33.75 19.40
C THR A 470 -25.41 34.38 18.50
N LYS A 471 -24.92 35.58 18.87
CA LYS A 471 -23.87 36.27 18.11
C LYS A 471 -22.53 35.55 18.16
N ALA A 472 -22.17 34.95 19.30
CA ALA A 472 -20.94 34.18 19.46
C ALA A 472 -20.90 32.92 18.60
N LEU A 473 -22.00 32.16 18.57
CA LEU A 473 -22.12 30.95 17.74
C LEU A 473 -22.00 31.34 16.26
N GLN A 474 -22.74 32.38 15.82
CA GLN A 474 -22.67 32.89 14.45
C GLN A 474 -21.27 33.39 14.08
N GLU A 475 -20.64 34.22 14.92
CA GLU A 475 -19.27 34.72 14.69
C GLU A 475 -18.21 33.61 14.70
N THR A 476 -18.48 32.45 15.31
CA THR A 476 -17.56 31.31 15.34
C THR A 476 -17.77 30.38 14.14
N ALA A 477 -19.03 30.08 13.79
CA ALA A 477 -19.36 29.38 12.54
C ALA A 477 -18.80 30.14 11.33
N ASN A 478 -19.01 31.47 11.26
CA ASN A 478 -18.49 32.33 10.20
C ASN A 478 -16.94 32.39 10.13
N ARG A 479 -16.20 31.94 11.16
CA ARG A 479 -14.73 31.83 11.13
C ARG A 479 -14.24 30.48 10.61
N TRP A 480 -15.01 29.42 10.80
CA TRP A 480 -14.62 28.03 10.50
C TRP A 480 -15.42 27.38 9.37
N ALA A 481 -16.25 28.16 8.68
CA ALA A 481 -16.83 27.84 7.37
C ALA A 481 -15.74 27.78 6.28
N ARG A 482 -14.88 26.76 6.37
CA ARG A 482 -13.74 26.41 5.50
C ARG A 482 -13.47 24.89 5.45
N GLY A 483 -14.43 24.08 5.90
CA GLY A 483 -14.34 22.63 5.86
C GLY A 483 -15.65 21.97 6.31
N THR A 484 -15.84 20.70 5.95
CA THR A 484 -16.99 19.89 6.33
C THR A 484 -17.14 19.81 7.84
N LEU A 485 -18.26 20.28 8.38
CA LEU A 485 -18.45 20.45 9.83
C LEU A 485 -18.80 19.11 10.49
N ARG A 486 -17.79 18.32 10.86
CA ARG A 486 -17.98 17.03 11.56
C ARG A 486 -18.20 17.26 13.06
N VAL A 487 -19.45 17.10 13.48
CA VAL A 487 -19.88 17.23 14.89
C VAL A 487 -19.48 15.99 15.69
N GLY A 488 -18.26 15.99 16.24
CA GLY A 488 -17.71 14.91 17.08
C GLY A 488 -17.56 15.31 18.56
N ASP A 489 -17.88 14.38 19.48
CA ASP A 489 -17.64 14.49 20.94
C ASP A 489 -17.95 15.89 21.58
N ILE A 490 -19.18 16.39 21.45
CA ILE A 490 -19.61 17.61 22.17
C ILE A 490 -19.59 17.39 23.69
N THR A 491 -18.77 18.16 24.43
CA THR A 491 -18.56 18.02 25.88
C THR A 491 -19.15 19.17 26.70
N ALA A 492 -20.48 19.31 26.72
CA ALA A 492 -21.11 20.22 27.70
C ALA A 492 -20.83 19.76 29.15
N ARG A 493 -20.36 20.68 30.00
CA ARG A 493 -20.15 20.51 31.44
C ARG A 493 -20.96 21.55 32.23
N THR A 494 -21.40 21.18 33.42
CA THR A 494 -22.32 22.01 34.23
C THR A 494 -21.89 22.06 35.68
N SER A 495 -21.64 23.26 36.19
CA SER A 495 -21.55 23.55 37.63
C SER A 495 -22.75 24.42 38.01
N LYS A 496 -23.83 23.81 38.53
CA LYS A 496 -25.12 24.45 38.82
C LYS A 496 -25.92 24.90 37.56
N SER A 497 -26.36 23.92 36.76
CA SER A 497 -27.34 24.11 35.67
C SER A 497 -28.68 23.44 36.05
N PRO A 498 -29.85 23.96 35.64
CA PRO A 498 -31.15 23.35 35.93
C PRO A 498 -31.48 22.11 35.09
N VAL A 499 -30.65 21.75 34.10
CA VAL A 499 -30.82 20.56 33.24
C VAL A 499 -29.64 19.61 33.40
N SER A 500 -29.82 18.32 33.08
CA SER A 500 -28.74 17.34 33.12
C SER A 500 -27.69 17.62 32.04
N GLY A 501 -26.47 17.13 32.26
CA GLY A 501 -25.40 17.20 31.26
C GLY A 501 -25.72 16.44 29.96
N LYS A 502 -26.70 15.51 29.94
CA LYS A 502 -27.14 14.84 28.71
C LYS A 502 -28.02 15.78 27.89
N GLU A 503 -29.06 16.34 28.51
CA GLU A 503 -30.00 17.27 27.87
C GLU A 503 -29.28 18.52 27.37
N LEU A 504 -28.35 19.08 28.15
CA LEU A 504 -27.56 20.23 27.70
C LEU A 504 -26.66 19.91 26.49
N ARG A 505 -26.09 18.69 26.40
CA ARG A 505 -25.36 18.27 25.18
C ARG A 505 -26.30 18.21 23.98
N GLN A 506 -27.46 17.57 24.12
CA GLN A 506 -28.44 17.45 23.03
C GLN A 506 -28.90 18.84 22.55
N LEU A 507 -29.23 19.74 23.48
CA LEU A 507 -29.69 21.08 23.15
C LEU A 507 -28.61 21.96 22.52
N VAL A 508 -27.36 21.89 23.00
CA VAL A 508 -26.22 22.59 22.39
C VAL A 508 -25.92 22.03 20.99
N THR A 509 -26.07 20.72 20.78
CA THR A 509 -25.92 20.08 19.47
C THR A 509 -26.96 20.63 18.49
N ALA A 510 -28.24 20.57 18.86
CA ALA A 510 -29.33 21.04 18.01
C ALA A 510 -29.23 22.55 17.73
N ALA A 511 -28.93 23.38 18.73
CA ALA A 511 -28.71 24.81 18.57
C ALA A 511 -27.48 25.14 17.68
N TRP A 512 -26.47 24.28 17.64
CA TRP A 512 -25.32 24.46 16.74
C TRP A 512 -25.66 24.07 15.29
N CYS A 513 -26.37 22.96 15.09
CA CYS A 513 -26.87 22.53 13.78
C CYS A 513 -27.81 23.59 13.18
N GLU A 514 -28.71 24.13 14.00
CA GLU A 514 -29.63 25.24 13.72
C GLU A 514 -28.91 26.51 13.25
N VAL A 515 -27.83 26.92 13.92
CA VAL A 515 -26.98 28.08 13.51
C VAL A 515 -26.18 27.81 12.23
N CYS A 516 -25.84 26.56 11.94
CA CYS A 516 -25.03 26.17 10.78
C CYS A 516 -25.85 25.76 9.55
N GLY A 517 -27.19 25.74 9.63
CA GLY A 517 -28.05 25.34 8.52
C GLY A 517 -27.87 23.88 8.07
N VAL A 518 -27.54 22.98 9.02
CA VAL A 518 -27.39 21.54 8.78
C VAL A 518 -28.42 20.77 9.59
N GLU A 519 -28.94 19.66 9.06
CA GLU A 519 -29.82 18.78 9.84
C GLU A 519 -29.06 18.20 11.06
N PRO A 520 -29.68 18.14 12.24
CA PRO A 520 -29.11 17.41 13.37
C PRO A 520 -29.03 15.92 13.01
N PRO A 521 -27.90 15.24 13.27
CA PRO A 521 -27.73 13.84 12.87
C PRO A 521 -28.80 12.96 13.52
N ALA A 522 -29.57 12.24 12.68
CA ALA A 522 -30.61 11.32 13.12
C ALA A 522 -30.07 10.28 14.11
N GLU A 523 -30.93 9.79 15.04
CA GLU A 523 -30.51 8.93 16.16
C GLU A 523 -29.94 7.57 15.72
N SER A 524 -28.66 7.53 15.38
CA SER A 524 -27.87 6.29 15.34
C SER A 524 -27.41 5.91 16.75
N ALA A 525 -27.55 4.63 17.10
CA ALA A 525 -27.16 4.06 18.39
C ALA A 525 -25.67 4.36 18.77
N PRO A 526 -25.34 4.46 20.07
CA PRO A 526 -24.20 5.24 20.54
C PRO A 526 -22.81 4.67 20.16
N LYS A 527 -21.98 5.53 19.57
CA LYS A 527 -20.52 5.37 19.42
C LYS A 527 -19.88 6.72 19.77
N SER A 528 -19.30 6.84 20.97
CA SER A 528 -17.84 6.79 21.21
C SER A 528 -17.12 7.93 20.46
N GLY A 529 -16.61 8.93 21.16
CA GLY A 529 -15.62 8.77 22.23
C GLY A 529 -14.34 8.19 21.63
N LYS A 530 -13.30 9.03 21.44
CA LYS A 530 -11.99 8.72 20.79
C LYS A 530 -11.68 7.22 20.70
N PRO A 531 -11.49 6.65 19.49
CA PRO A 531 -11.42 5.19 19.30
C PRO A 531 -10.39 4.57 20.25
N THR A 532 -10.88 3.64 21.06
CA THR A 532 -10.11 2.91 22.07
C THR A 532 -8.96 2.13 21.42
N LYS A 533 -7.99 1.67 22.23
CA LYS A 533 -6.88 0.85 21.73
C LYS A 533 -7.38 -0.35 20.92
N ALA A 534 -8.46 -0.99 21.35
CA ALA A 534 -9.12 -2.09 20.64
C ALA A 534 -9.74 -1.65 19.30
N GLN A 535 -10.49 -0.54 19.25
CA GLN A 535 -11.07 -0.03 18.00
C GLN A 535 -9.99 0.35 16.96
N ARG A 536 -8.86 0.94 17.40
CA ARG A 536 -7.72 1.23 16.52
C ARG A 536 -7.03 -0.04 16.00
N GLN A 537 -6.90 -1.05 16.87
CA GLN A 537 -6.36 -2.36 16.52
C GLN A 537 -7.26 -3.06 15.48
N GLN A 538 -8.59 -3.01 15.65
CA GLN A 538 -9.57 -3.50 14.67
C GLN A 538 -9.50 -2.75 13.34
N GLN A 539 -9.41 -1.41 13.36
CA GLN A 539 -9.26 -0.59 12.15
C GLN A 539 -7.96 -0.91 11.38
N LEU A 540 -6.86 -1.13 12.11
CA LEU A 540 -5.62 -1.61 11.50
C LEU A 540 -5.82 -2.99 10.88
N VAL A 541 -6.29 -3.99 11.64
CA VAL A 541 -6.55 -5.36 11.17
C VAL A 541 -7.41 -5.37 9.90
N ALA A 542 -8.49 -4.60 9.85
CA ALA A 542 -9.34 -4.48 8.66
C ALA A 542 -8.57 -4.01 7.42
N ALA A 543 -7.77 -2.94 7.54
CA ALA A 543 -6.92 -2.46 6.45
C ALA A 543 -5.84 -3.49 6.04
N LEU A 544 -5.38 -4.34 6.97
CA LEU A 544 -4.42 -5.39 6.64
C LEU A 544 -5.06 -6.55 5.84
N LEU A 545 -6.34 -6.81 6.06
CA LEU A 545 -7.14 -7.80 5.32
C LEU A 545 -7.53 -7.30 3.93
N ASP A 546 -7.91 -6.02 3.80
CA ASP A 546 -8.14 -5.41 2.49
C ASP A 546 -6.86 -5.39 1.63
N ASP A 547 -5.68 -5.20 2.24
CA ASP A 547 -4.41 -5.41 1.57
C ASP A 547 -4.35 -6.82 0.93
N LEU A 548 -4.59 -7.89 1.69
CA LEU A 548 -4.58 -9.28 1.18
C LEU A 548 -5.65 -9.54 0.09
N ARG A 549 -6.81 -8.87 0.15
CA ARG A 549 -7.88 -8.99 -0.86
C ARG A 549 -7.48 -8.42 -2.22
N THR A 550 -6.46 -7.56 -2.30
CA THR A 550 -5.89 -7.10 -3.59
C THR A 550 -5.00 -8.13 -4.31
N GLY A 551 -4.86 -9.35 -3.77
CA GLY A 551 -4.15 -10.44 -4.43
C GLY A 551 -2.61 -10.31 -4.36
N PRO A 552 -1.85 -10.69 -5.41
CA PRO A 552 -0.40 -10.82 -5.34
C PRO A 552 0.36 -9.57 -4.88
N GLU A 553 -0.07 -8.36 -5.26
CA GLU A 553 0.53 -7.11 -4.76
C GLU A 553 0.25 -6.91 -3.26
N GLY A 554 -0.95 -7.27 -2.83
CA GLY A 554 -1.37 -7.30 -1.43
C GLY A 554 -0.52 -8.24 -0.57
N VAL A 555 -0.28 -9.45 -1.08
CA VAL A 555 0.63 -10.42 -0.48
C VAL A 555 2.07 -9.88 -0.42
N ALA A 556 2.54 -9.21 -1.48
CA ALA A 556 3.85 -8.58 -1.49
C ALA A 556 3.96 -7.45 -0.44
N ARG A 557 2.95 -6.58 -0.33
CA ARG A 557 2.89 -5.52 0.70
C ARG A 557 2.82 -6.11 2.11
N TRP A 558 2.03 -7.15 2.34
CA TRP A 558 1.94 -7.88 3.61
C TRP A 558 3.29 -8.48 4.01
N ASN A 559 3.92 -9.22 3.10
CA ASN A 559 5.22 -9.89 3.30
C ASN A 559 6.39 -8.90 3.52
N ALA A 560 6.28 -7.66 3.04
CA ALA A 560 7.32 -6.63 3.16
C ALA A 560 7.25 -5.80 4.46
N ARG A 561 6.26 -6.01 5.33
CA ARG A 561 6.05 -5.20 6.55
C ARG A 561 7.15 -5.40 7.59
N SER A 562 7.67 -4.29 8.12
CA SER A 562 8.68 -4.29 9.19
C SER A 562 8.12 -4.79 10.52
N HIS A 563 9.01 -5.25 11.41
CA HIS A 563 8.66 -5.64 12.78
C HIS A 563 7.96 -4.51 13.56
N GLU A 564 8.26 -3.24 13.25
CA GLU A 564 7.60 -2.07 13.85
C GLU A 564 6.15 -1.90 13.37
N ALA A 565 5.83 -2.29 12.13
CA ALA A 565 4.46 -2.29 11.63
C ALA A 565 3.62 -3.34 12.37
N TRP A 566 4.17 -4.55 12.56
CA TRP A 566 3.53 -5.60 13.34
C TRP A 566 3.37 -5.22 14.83
N ALA A 567 4.37 -4.59 15.44
CA ALA A 567 4.32 -4.16 16.85
C ALA A 567 3.18 -3.16 17.15
N LYS A 568 2.70 -2.38 16.16
CA LYS A 568 1.56 -1.45 16.33
C LYS A 568 0.23 -2.17 16.58
N LEU A 569 0.10 -3.43 16.16
CA LEU A 569 -1.09 -4.26 16.40
C LEU A 569 -1.14 -4.79 17.85
N GLY A 570 -0.08 -4.61 18.64
CA GLY A 570 0.05 -5.15 19.98
C GLY A 570 0.61 -6.56 20.02
N LYS A 571 0.55 -7.17 21.20
CA LYS A 571 0.94 -8.57 21.40
C LYS A 571 -0.25 -9.46 21.05
N ASP A 572 0.01 -10.52 20.29
CA ASP A 572 -0.96 -11.56 19.92
C ASP A 572 -2.24 -11.01 19.22
N PRO A 573 -2.11 -10.33 18.05
CA PRO A 573 -3.25 -9.70 17.36
C PRO A 573 -4.20 -10.74 16.75
N SER A 574 -5.50 -10.60 17.05
CA SER A 574 -6.54 -11.45 16.48
C SER A 574 -7.07 -10.91 15.15
N PHE A 575 -7.01 -11.78 14.15
CA PHE A 575 -7.64 -11.73 12.84
C PHE A 575 -8.77 -12.80 12.77
N ALA A 576 -9.28 -13.26 13.92
CA ALA A 576 -10.33 -14.28 13.94
C ALA A 576 -11.60 -13.79 13.22
N ARG A 577 -12.28 -14.71 12.51
CA ARG A 577 -13.44 -14.43 11.64
C ARG A 577 -13.13 -13.50 10.47
N SER A 578 -11.93 -13.61 9.88
CA SER A 578 -11.59 -12.91 8.64
C SER A 578 -12.23 -13.56 7.43
N GLU A 579 -12.77 -12.76 6.51
CA GLU A 579 -13.31 -13.23 5.22
C GLU A 579 -12.27 -13.05 4.11
N LEU A 580 -11.71 -14.16 3.62
CA LEU A 580 -10.69 -14.26 2.57
C LEU A 580 -11.07 -15.30 1.49
N THR A 581 -12.35 -15.68 1.41
CA THR A 581 -12.95 -16.51 0.35
C THR A 581 -12.52 -16.05 -1.05
N GLY A 582 -12.00 -16.97 -1.87
CA GLY A 582 -11.56 -16.71 -3.24
C GLY A 582 -10.29 -15.83 -3.39
N ALA A 583 -9.61 -15.46 -2.31
CA ALA A 583 -8.45 -14.58 -2.37
C ALA A 583 -7.22 -15.26 -3.00
N SER A 584 -6.39 -14.46 -3.69
CA SER A 584 -5.11 -14.90 -4.26
C SER A 584 -3.96 -14.62 -3.27
N LEU A 585 -3.69 -15.59 -2.40
CA LEU A 585 -2.75 -15.51 -1.26
C LEU A 585 -1.44 -16.32 -1.49
N ASP A 586 -1.11 -16.63 -2.74
CA ASP A 586 0.09 -17.41 -3.11
C ASP A 586 1.38 -16.80 -2.52
N GLY A 587 2.16 -17.62 -1.80
CA GLY A 587 3.39 -17.19 -1.14
C GLY A 587 3.20 -16.25 0.07
N VAL A 588 1.99 -16.14 0.64
CA VAL A 588 1.76 -15.34 1.86
C VAL A 588 2.52 -15.93 3.06
N ARG A 589 3.10 -15.06 3.90
CA ARG A 589 3.76 -15.42 5.15
C ARG A 589 2.88 -15.02 6.35
N MET A 590 2.49 -15.99 7.17
CA MET A 590 1.70 -15.77 8.38
C MET A 590 2.39 -16.44 9.58
N ALA A 591 2.70 -15.65 10.61
CA ALA A 591 3.45 -16.14 11.78
C ALA A 591 2.85 -15.58 13.08
N GLY A 592 2.51 -16.45 14.04
CA GLY A 592 2.02 -16.05 15.36
C GLY A 592 0.66 -15.33 15.35
N LEU A 593 -0.18 -15.55 14.34
CA LEU A 593 -1.49 -14.89 14.19
C LEU A 593 -2.63 -15.79 14.68
N ASP A 594 -3.65 -15.18 15.27
CA ASP A 594 -4.93 -15.84 15.54
C ASP A 594 -5.91 -15.54 14.40
N LEU A 595 -6.20 -16.56 13.59
CA LEU A 595 -7.10 -16.55 12.43
C LEU A 595 -8.27 -17.53 12.62
N SER A 596 -8.57 -17.90 13.86
CA SER A 596 -9.66 -18.83 14.21
C SER A 596 -11.01 -18.39 13.60
N LEU A 597 -11.88 -19.33 13.20
CA LEU A 597 -13.18 -19.07 12.55
C LEU A 597 -13.14 -18.25 11.24
N SER A 598 -11.97 -18.07 10.60
CA SER A 598 -11.85 -17.34 9.33
C SER A 598 -12.20 -18.22 8.12
N THR A 599 -12.58 -17.61 6.99
CA THR A 599 -12.91 -18.30 5.73
C THR A 599 -11.88 -18.03 4.65
N PHE A 600 -11.37 -19.11 4.05
CA PHE A 600 -10.43 -19.15 2.93
C PHE A 600 -11.00 -19.98 1.77
N ASP A 601 -12.33 -20.13 1.71
CA ASP A 601 -12.97 -21.08 0.78
C ASP A 601 -12.67 -20.70 -0.68
N GLY A 602 -12.19 -21.66 -1.47
CA GLY A 602 -11.75 -21.44 -2.85
C GLY A 602 -10.57 -20.47 -3.02
N ALA A 603 -9.88 -20.06 -1.93
CA ALA A 603 -8.70 -19.21 -2.01
C ALA A 603 -7.48 -20.00 -2.51
N SER A 604 -6.54 -19.31 -3.15
CA SER A 604 -5.24 -19.87 -3.54
C SER A 604 -4.20 -19.48 -2.49
N LEU A 605 -3.55 -20.46 -1.86
CA LEU A 605 -2.51 -20.33 -0.85
C LEU A 605 -1.25 -21.10 -1.27
N ARG A 606 -0.95 -21.15 -2.57
CA ARG A 606 0.14 -21.99 -3.10
C ARG A 606 1.47 -21.53 -2.55
N ASN A 607 2.27 -22.47 -2.05
CA ASN A 607 3.56 -22.21 -1.38
C ASN A 607 3.47 -21.20 -0.20
N ALA A 608 2.31 -21.02 0.43
CA ALA A 608 2.18 -20.18 1.61
C ALA A 608 3.00 -20.73 2.80
N GLU A 609 3.52 -19.83 3.64
CA GLU A 609 4.29 -20.15 4.84
C GLU A 609 3.47 -19.76 6.08
N ILE A 610 2.92 -20.76 6.79
CA ILE A 610 2.09 -20.57 7.99
C ILE A 610 2.80 -21.21 9.19
N SER A 611 3.04 -20.45 10.26
CA SER A 611 3.84 -20.90 11.40
C SER A 611 3.33 -20.39 12.75
N ASP A 612 3.26 -21.28 13.75
CA ASP A 612 2.90 -20.94 15.13
C ASP A 612 1.54 -20.16 15.23
N CYS A 613 0.61 -20.38 14.29
CA CYS A 613 -0.69 -19.68 14.19
C CYS A 613 -1.84 -20.46 14.86
N LYS A 614 -3.00 -19.80 15.01
CA LYS A 614 -4.29 -20.44 15.30
C LYS A 614 -5.24 -20.28 14.11
N LEU A 615 -5.91 -21.36 13.75
CA LEU A 615 -6.87 -21.52 12.67
C LEU A 615 -8.00 -22.47 13.12
N ASP A 616 -8.26 -22.49 14.43
CA ASP A 616 -9.31 -23.25 15.09
C ASP A 616 -10.67 -22.95 14.42
N GLN A 617 -11.35 -23.99 13.92
CA GLN A 617 -12.61 -23.88 13.17
C GLN A 617 -12.57 -22.95 11.93
N ALA A 618 -11.40 -22.70 11.35
CA ALA A 618 -11.28 -21.97 10.08
C ALA A 618 -11.70 -22.86 8.89
N SER A 619 -12.32 -22.26 7.88
CA SER A 619 -12.75 -22.93 6.65
C SER A 619 -11.76 -22.70 5.51
N PHE A 620 -11.42 -23.77 4.80
CA PHE A 620 -10.52 -23.86 3.65
C PHE A 620 -11.19 -24.69 2.54
N ALA A 621 -12.52 -24.69 2.46
CA ALA A 621 -13.26 -25.57 1.58
C ALA A 621 -12.92 -25.26 0.12
N LYS A 622 -12.44 -26.26 -0.62
CA LYS A 622 -11.92 -26.13 -2.01
C LYS A 622 -10.74 -25.17 -2.18
N ALA A 623 -10.03 -24.80 -1.11
CA ALA A 623 -8.83 -23.97 -1.19
C ALA A 623 -7.65 -24.75 -1.81
N ASP A 624 -6.74 -24.05 -2.48
CA ASP A 624 -5.53 -24.61 -3.07
C ASP A 624 -4.31 -24.28 -2.21
N LEU A 625 -3.85 -25.26 -1.42
CA LEU A 625 -2.68 -25.18 -0.56
C LEU A 625 -1.47 -25.94 -1.18
N THR A 626 -1.41 -26.08 -2.51
CA THR A 626 -0.33 -26.83 -3.20
C THR A 626 1.04 -26.29 -2.80
N GLY A 627 1.91 -27.18 -2.29
CA GLY A 627 3.26 -26.85 -1.81
C GLY A 627 3.32 -25.98 -0.54
N ALA A 628 2.19 -25.65 0.11
CA ALA A 628 2.18 -24.83 1.32
C ALA A 628 2.92 -25.51 2.48
N THR A 629 3.53 -24.70 3.35
CA THR A 629 4.24 -25.16 4.56
C THR A 629 3.54 -24.61 5.79
N ILE A 630 2.82 -25.50 6.50
CA ILE A 630 2.09 -25.21 7.73
C ILE A 630 2.84 -25.87 8.90
N THR A 631 3.17 -25.11 9.94
CA THR A 631 3.99 -25.60 11.06
C THR A 631 3.46 -25.18 12.42
N LYS A 632 3.43 -26.12 13.38
CA LYS A 632 2.99 -25.94 14.78
C LYS A 632 1.67 -25.17 14.95
N THR A 633 0.79 -25.30 13.98
CA THR A 633 -0.40 -24.47 13.86
C THR A 633 -1.58 -25.22 14.46
N SER A 634 -2.40 -24.51 15.24
CA SER A 634 -3.66 -25.06 15.77
C SER A 634 -4.72 -24.95 14.68
N MET A 635 -5.37 -26.06 14.31
CA MET A 635 -6.46 -26.11 13.33
C MET A 635 -7.64 -27.02 13.76
N PRO A 636 -7.99 -27.15 15.06
CA PRO A 636 -9.03 -28.09 15.48
C PRO A 636 -10.40 -27.69 14.92
N GLY A 637 -11.13 -28.65 14.33
CA GLY A 637 -12.42 -28.43 13.69
C GLY A 637 -12.38 -27.65 12.37
N ALA A 638 -11.21 -27.48 11.76
CA ALA A 638 -11.09 -26.81 10.46
C ALA A 638 -11.75 -27.60 9.32
N ASP A 639 -12.28 -26.89 8.31
CA ASP A 639 -12.94 -27.50 7.15
C ASP A 639 -12.02 -27.46 5.92
N LEU A 640 -11.45 -28.61 5.55
CA LEU A 640 -10.59 -28.82 4.39
C LEU A 640 -11.34 -29.58 3.27
N SER A 641 -12.68 -29.57 3.26
CA SER A 641 -13.49 -30.33 2.29
C SER A 641 -13.20 -29.89 0.85
N GLY A 642 -12.72 -30.82 0.02
CA GLY A 642 -12.31 -30.56 -1.36
C GLY A 642 -11.03 -29.75 -1.52
N ALA A 643 -10.28 -29.45 -0.45
CA ALA A 643 -9.03 -28.70 -0.52
C ALA A 643 -7.92 -29.52 -1.21
N VAL A 644 -6.98 -28.82 -1.86
CA VAL A 644 -5.81 -29.43 -2.51
C VAL A 644 -4.57 -29.15 -1.65
N LEU A 645 -4.00 -30.19 -1.04
CA LEU A 645 -2.79 -30.10 -0.20
C LEU A 645 -1.58 -30.80 -0.86
N ASP A 646 -1.61 -30.95 -2.19
CA ASP A 646 -0.61 -31.70 -2.93
C ASP A 646 0.80 -31.10 -2.73
N GLY A 647 1.76 -31.96 -2.38
CA GLY A 647 3.14 -31.57 -2.02
C GLY A 647 3.30 -30.76 -0.74
N ALA A 648 2.21 -30.36 -0.07
CA ALA A 648 2.24 -29.53 1.13
C ALA A 648 2.91 -30.24 2.32
N THR A 649 3.38 -29.46 3.30
CA THR A 649 4.02 -29.96 4.52
C THR A 649 3.31 -29.39 5.75
N LEU A 650 2.60 -30.23 6.48
CA LEU A 650 1.92 -29.93 7.74
C LEU A 650 2.72 -30.61 8.87
N ARG A 651 3.52 -29.84 9.61
CA ARG A 651 4.39 -30.37 10.69
C ARG A 651 3.95 -29.90 12.06
N ASP A 652 3.86 -30.81 13.04
CA ASP A 652 3.40 -30.53 14.40
C ASP A 652 2.02 -29.82 14.45
N VAL A 653 1.14 -30.03 13.47
CA VAL A 653 -0.18 -29.36 13.36
C VAL A 653 -1.23 -30.14 14.14
N ASP A 654 -2.16 -29.45 14.83
CA ASP A 654 -3.30 -30.10 15.49
C ASP A 654 -4.59 -29.90 14.69
N LEU A 655 -5.00 -30.94 13.96
CA LEU A 655 -6.22 -31.04 13.17
C LEU A 655 -7.26 -31.95 13.85
N GLY A 656 -7.27 -31.95 15.19
CA GLY A 656 -8.30 -32.62 15.98
C GLY A 656 -9.66 -31.92 15.95
N GLY A 657 -10.55 -32.29 16.89
CA GLY A 657 -11.97 -31.92 16.79
C GLY A 657 -12.62 -32.50 15.53
N ASP A 658 -13.79 -32.00 15.16
CA ASP A 658 -14.54 -32.47 13.98
C ASP A 658 -14.02 -31.83 12.68
N SER A 659 -12.72 -31.99 12.39
CA SER A 659 -12.12 -31.47 11.16
C SER A 659 -12.63 -32.24 9.94
N LYS A 660 -13.03 -31.51 8.88
CA LYS A 660 -13.63 -32.12 7.68
C LYS A 660 -12.60 -32.18 6.55
N TRP A 661 -12.54 -33.32 5.85
CA TRP A 661 -11.60 -33.51 4.74
C TRP A 661 -12.25 -34.17 3.52
N THR A 662 -13.58 -34.19 3.46
CA THR A 662 -14.36 -34.86 2.41
C THR A 662 -13.86 -34.45 1.02
N LYS A 663 -13.32 -35.40 0.26
CA LYS A 663 -12.75 -35.22 -1.10
C LYS A 663 -11.50 -34.31 -1.18
N ALA A 664 -10.78 -34.11 -0.08
CA ALA A 664 -9.47 -33.43 -0.10
C ALA A 664 -8.40 -34.26 -0.86
N SER A 665 -7.47 -33.57 -1.53
CA SER A 665 -6.33 -34.17 -2.22
C SER A 665 -5.05 -34.01 -1.40
N LEU A 666 -4.34 -35.12 -1.16
CA LEU A 666 -3.12 -35.19 -0.37
C LEU A 666 -1.99 -35.92 -1.15
N VAL A 667 -1.75 -35.57 -2.41
CA VAL A 667 -0.71 -36.23 -3.23
C VAL A 667 0.68 -35.73 -2.85
N GLY A 668 1.55 -36.59 -2.32
CA GLY A 668 2.91 -36.24 -1.88
C GLY A 668 2.95 -35.39 -0.60
N THR A 669 1.81 -35.28 0.11
CA THR A 669 1.66 -34.44 1.31
C THR A 669 2.39 -35.06 2.52
N LYS A 670 3.04 -34.19 3.31
CA LYS A 670 3.82 -34.60 4.48
C LYS A 670 3.11 -34.14 5.74
N LEU A 671 2.82 -35.08 6.64
CA LEU A 671 2.09 -34.88 7.89
C LEU A 671 2.94 -35.14 9.17
N PRO A 672 4.25 -34.84 9.23
CA PRO A 672 5.10 -35.31 10.33
C PRO A 672 4.76 -34.68 11.68
N GLY A 673 4.49 -35.51 12.69
CA GLY A 673 4.07 -35.04 14.03
C GLY A 673 2.66 -34.42 14.06
N THR A 674 1.90 -34.48 12.98
CA THR A 674 0.57 -33.87 12.88
C THR A 674 -0.50 -34.81 13.43
N LYS A 675 -1.43 -34.24 14.22
CA LYS A 675 -2.53 -34.95 14.90
C LYS A 675 -3.81 -34.78 14.09
N ILE A 676 -4.46 -35.87 13.71
CA ILE A 676 -5.74 -35.88 12.98
C ILE A 676 -6.71 -36.82 13.71
N VAL A 677 -7.92 -36.34 13.93
CA VAL A 677 -8.95 -37.02 14.73
C VAL A 677 -10.30 -36.91 14.01
N ALA A 678 -11.28 -37.73 14.40
CA ALA A 678 -12.63 -37.80 13.85
C ALA A 678 -12.73 -38.40 12.43
N ASP A 679 -13.92 -38.31 11.83
CA ASP A 679 -14.30 -39.03 10.61
C ASP A 679 -13.59 -38.54 9.33
N ALA A 680 -12.93 -37.37 9.43
CA ALA A 680 -11.97 -36.77 8.51
C ALA A 680 -11.56 -37.60 7.27
N LEU A 681 -10.70 -38.61 7.47
CA LEU A 681 -9.94 -39.26 6.40
C LEU A 681 -10.70 -40.39 5.67
N SER A 682 -11.99 -40.57 5.95
CA SER A 682 -12.82 -41.66 5.39
C SER A 682 -13.05 -41.57 3.87
N GLU A 683 -13.11 -40.37 3.29
CA GLU A 683 -13.24 -40.12 1.84
C GLU A 683 -11.95 -39.54 1.20
N VAL A 684 -10.79 -39.66 1.86
CA VAL A 684 -9.54 -39.00 1.44
C VAL A 684 -8.62 -39.92 0.63
N LYS A 685 -8.15 -39.45 -0.53
CA LYS A 685 -7.21 -40.20 -1.38
C LYS A 685 -5.76 -39.92 -0.97
N LEU A 686 -5.24 -40.75 -0.06
CA LEU A 686 -3.85 -40.71 0.38
C LEU A 686 -2.90 -41.31 -0.70
N VAL A 687 -2.07 -40.48 -1.33
CA VAL A 687 -1.11 -40.92 -2.37
C VAL A 687 0.28 -40.39 -2.08
N ASP A 688 1.27 -41.27 -2.00
CA ASP A 688 2.68 -40.94 -1.66
C ASP A 688 2.84 -40.07 -0.39
N VAL A 689 2.01 -40.33 0.63
CA VAL A 689 1.99 -39.51 1.86
C VAL A 689 3.11 -39.89 2.83
N ASP A 690 3.63 -38.88 3.53
CA ASP A 690 4.60 -39.06 4.62
C ASP A 690 3.91 -38.90 5.98
N LEU A 691 3.64 -40.02 6.67
CA LEU A 691 2.91 -40.06 7.93
C LEU A 691 3.81 -40.15 9.17
N SER A 692 5.14 -40.06 9.02
CA SER A 692 6.11 -40.28 10.12
C SER A 692 5.80 -39.47 11.40
N GLY A 693 5.48 -40.17 12.49
CA GLY A 693 5.13 -39.58 13.79
C GLY A 693 3.74 -38.93 13.86
N ALA A 694 2.87 -39.12 12.87
CA ALA A 694 1.50 -38.59 12.92
C ALA A 694 0.63 -39.34 13.95
N ASP A 695 -0.27 -38.62 14.64
CA ASP A 695 -1.26 -39.23 15.51
C ASP A 695 -2.61 -39.30 14.80
N LEU A 696 -2.96 -40.50 14.35
CA LEU A 696 -4.21 -40.84 13.67
C LEU A 696 -5.09 -41.75 14.55
N ALA A 697 -4.77 -41.92 15.84
CA ALA A 697 -5.38 -42.97 16.68
C ALA A 697 -6.90 -42.85 16.86
N GLY A 698 -7.45 -41.65 16.66
CA GLY A 698 -8.89 -41.37 16.69
C GLY A 698 -9.48 -40.96 15.33
N ALA A 699 -8.80 -41.24 14.22
CA ALA A 699 -9.29 -40.99 12.87
C ALA A 699 -10.07 -42.19 12.29
N ARG A 700 -11.00 -41.97 11.36
CA ARG A 700 -11.59 -43.07 10.55
C ARG A 700 -10.83 -43.25 9.24
N LEU A 701 -10.39 -44.48 8.96
CA LEU A 701 -9.70 -44.89 7.73
C LEU A 701 -10.41 -46.13 7.15
N PHE A 702 -11.33 -45.91 6.21
CA PHE A 702 -12.06 -46.98 5.51
C PHE A 702 -11.65 -47.04 4.04
N HIS A 703 -11.36 -48.25 3.54
CA HIS A 703 -11.12 -48.56 2.11
C HIS A 703 -10.08 -47.69 1.36
N THR A 704 -9.32 -46.84 2.03
CA THR A 704 -8.31 -45.98 1.41
C THR A 704 -7.18 -46.81 0.82
N SER A 705 -6.96 -46.71 -0.49
CA SER A 705 -5.83 -47.32 -1.20
C SER A 705 -4.54 -46.53 -0.95
N ALA A 706 -4.20 -46.35 0.33
CA ALA A 706 -3.16 -45.46 0.79
C ALA A 706 -1.77 -45.93 0.33
N THR A 707 -1.02 -45.04 -0.32
CA THR A 707 0.39 -45.24 -0.68
C THR A 707 1.27 -44.21 -0.01
N GLY A 708 2.52 -44.56 0.27
CA GLY A 708 3.48 -43.69 0.97
C GLY A 708 4.21 -44.42 2.10
N LYS A 709 4.59 -43.69 3.16
CA LYS A 709 5.43 -44.21 4.24
C LYS A 709 5.00 -43.76 5.64
N TYR A 710 5.39 -44.55 6.65
CA TYR A 710 5.18 -44.27 8.07
C TYR A 710 6.34 -44.81 8.91
N ASP A 711 6.39 -44.43 10.19
CA ASP A 711 7.40 -44.88 11.16
C ASP A 711 6.76 -45.54 12.41
N GLY A 712 7.59 -46.01 13.35
CA GLY A 712 7.12 -46.65 14.58
C GLY A 712 6.37 -45.73 15.56
N TYR A 713 6.37 -44.42 15.33
CA TYR A 713 5.67 -43.43 16.16
C TYR A 713 4.36 -42.96 15.53
N THR A 714 4.05 -43.47 14.33
CA THR A 714 2.80 -43.20 13.62
C THR A 714 1.66 -43.98 14.28
N ARG A 715 0.78 -43.31 15.02
CA ARG A 715 -0.31 -43.96 15.77
C ARG A 715 -1.52 -44.16 14.86
N PHE A 716 -1.78 -45.39 14.43
CA PHE A 716 -2.96 -45.72 13.61
C PHE A 716 -4.22 -45.99 14.45
N PRO A 717 -5.43 -45.90 13.84
CA PRO A 717 -6.67 -46.30 14.50
C PRO A 717 -6.65 -47.78 14.93
N PRO A 718 -7.29 -48.15 16.06
CA PRO A 718 -7.39 -49.54 16.50
C PRO A 718 -7.93 -50.47 15.40
N GLY A 719 -7.19 -51.54 15.12
CA GLY A 719 -7.55 -52.54 14.10
C GLY A 719 -7.26 -52.16 12.65
N PHE A 720 -6.78 -50.94 12.35
CA PHE A 720 -6.39 -50.56 10.99
C PHE A 720 -5.18 -51.37 10.49
N LYS A 721 -5.28 -51.97 9.30
CA LYS A 721 -4.18 -52.70 8.64
C LYS A 721 -3.63 -51.87 7.48
N PRO A 722 -2.39 -51.34 7.56
CA PRO A 722 -1.77 -50.60 6.47
C PRO A 722 -1.71 -51.43 5.19
N THR A 723 -2.13 -50.85 4.06
CA THR A 723 -2.14 -51.53 2.75
C THR A 723 -0.72 -51.91 2.31
N LYS A 724 -0.58 -52.71 1.24
CA LYS A 724 0.74 -52.98 0.62
C LYS A 724 1.42 -51.73 0.05
N GLY A 725 0.68 -50.66 -0.21
CA GLY A 725 1.21 -49.38 -0.67
C GLY A 725 1.84 -48.51 0.42
N LEU A 726 1.57 -48.82 1.71
CA LEU A 726 2.07 -48.05 2.83
C LEU A 726 3.23 -48.78 3.52
N VAL A 727 4.43 -48.20 3.45
CA VAL A 727 5.69 -48.82 3.88
C VAL A 727 6.15 -48.29 5.24
N GLY A 728 6.47 -49.19 6.17
CA GLY A 728 6.89 -48.86 7.53
C GLY A 728 6.97 -50.11 8.41
N PRO A 729 7.33 -49.98 9.70
CA PRO A 729 7.49 -51.10 10.62
C PRO A 729 6.16 -51.81 10.93
N ARG A 730 6.20 -53.14 11.08
CA ARG A 730 5.02 -53.97 11.35
C ARG A 730 5.26 -54.92 12.51
N ASP A 731 4.17 -55.38 13.12
CA ASP A 731 4.16 -56.49 14.09
C ASP A 731 4.05 -57.86 13.36
N ASP A 732 4.18 -58.96 14.12
CA ASP A 732 4.08 -60.33 13.60
C ASP A 732 2.71 -60.66 12.97
N LYS A 733 1.70 -59.81 13.21
CA LYS A 733 0.32 -59.93 12.69
C LYS A 733 0.07 -59.00 11.49
N GLY A 734 1.07 -58.25 11.05
CA GLY A 734 1.05 -57.37 9.88
C GLY A 734 0.40 -55.99 10.08
N PHE A 735 0.03 -55.63 11.31
CA PHE A 735 -0.39 -54.27 11.69
C PHE A 735 0.84 -53.34 11.78
N ALA A 736 0.63 -52.02 11.89
CA ALA A 736 1.71 -51.12 12.25
C ALA A 736 2.17 -51.39 13.70
N LYS A 737 3.50 -51.44 13.94
CA LYS A 737 4.05 -51.64 15.29
C LYS A 737 3.71 -50.43 16.17
N ALA A 738 3.21 -50.65 17.40
CA ALA A 738 2.79 -49.56 18.26
C ALA A 738 3.99 -48.85 18.90
N ALA A 739 3.88 -47.54 19.14
CA ALA A 739 4.99 -46.70 19.60
C ALA A 739 5.61 -47.13 20.95
N ALA A 740 4.87 -47.84 21.81
CA ALA A 740 5.37 -48.39 23.08
C ALA A 740 6.16 -49.72 22.90
N ASP A 741 6.00 -50.39 21.76
CA ASP A 741 6.75 -51.61 21.42
C ASP A 741 8.02 -51.27 20.61
N VAL A 742 8.24 -49.99 20.27
CA VAL A 742 9.34 -49.50 19.43
C VAL A 742 10.43 -48.91 20.32
N THR A 743 11.31 -49.78 20.81
CA THR A 743 12.58 -49.40 21.43
C THR A 743 13.35 -48.45 20.50
N MET A 744 13.55 -47.20 20.91
CA MET A 744 14.10 -46.18 20.03
C MET A 744 15.63 -46.32 19.89
N ASP A 745 16.05 -46.90 18.77
CA ASP A 745 17.45 -46.90 18.39
C ASP A 745 17.98 -45.46 18.16
N ILE A 746 19.32 -45.32 18.22
CA ILE A 746 19.98 -44.02 18.17
C ILE A 746 19.86 -43.32 16.80
N GLU A 747 19.63 -44.05 15.72
CA GLU A 747 19.45 -43.48 14.37
C GLU A 747 18.04 -42.93 14.22
N THR A 748 17.04 -43.69 14.68
CA THR A 748 15.63 -43.28 14.78
C THR A 748 15.48 -42.06 15.68
N PHE A 749 16.14 -42.03 16.85
CA PHE A 749 16.21 -40.85 17.71
C PHE A 749 16.79 -39.63 16.99
N ILE A 750 17.95 -39.77 16.34
CA ILE A 750 18.60 -38.68 15.61
C ILE A 750 17.75 -38.20 14.42
N SER A 751 17.01 -39.11 13.76
CA SER A 751 16.04 -38.79 12.70
C SER A 751 14.82 -38.02 13.24
N ARG A 752 14.31 -38.39 14.42
CA ARG A 752 13.21 -37.66 15.08
C ARG A 752 13.66 -36.30 15.59
N LEU A 753 14.86 -36.15 16.16
CA LEU A 753 15.46 -34.86 16.49
C LEU A 753 15.66 -33.96 15.25
N LYS A 754 16.10 -34.53 14.12
CA LYS A 754 16.25 -33.82 12.84
C LYS A 754 14.91 -33.26 12.35
N THR A 755 13.81 -33.95 12.66
CA THR A 755 12.44 -33.59 12.29
C THR A 755 11.83 -32.58 13.27
N SER A 756 11.97 -32.75 14.58
CA SER A 756 11.36 -31.88 15.61
C SER A 756 12.14 -30.58 15.84
N LEU A 757 13.48 -30.60 15.75
CA LEU A 757 14.35 -29.45 16.08
C LEU A 757 15.07 -28.84 14.86
N GLY A 758 14.97 -29.47 13.70
CA GLY A 758 15.48 -28.97 12.42
C GLY A 758 16.95 -29.30 12.15
N SER A 759 17.24 -29.67 10.90
CA SER A 759 18.55 -30.17 10.45
C SER A 759 19.73 -29.25 10.73
N SER A 760 19.54 -27.92 10.70
CA SER A 760 20.64 -26.94 10.75
C SER A 760 21.30 -26.79 12.12
N ARG A 761 20.61 -27.12 13.22
CA ARG A 761 21.19 -27.14 14.58
C ARG A 761 21.86 -28.48 14.85
N LEU A 762 21.18 -29.57 14.50
CA LEU A 762 21.69 -30.93 14.63
C LEU A 762 23.00 -31.09 13.84
N ALA A 763 23.05 -30.71 12.56
CA ALA A 763 24.26 -30.78 11.75
C ALA A 763 25.45 -29.98 12.33
N LYS A 764 25.19 -28.85 13.02
CA LYS A 764 26.22 -28.09 13.73
C LYS A 764 26.73 -28.83 14.97
N ALA A 765 25.87 -29.49 15.73
CA ALA A 765 26.25 -30.29 16.89
C ALA A 765 26.98 -31.58 16.50
N THR A 766 26.47 -32.32 15.50
CA THR A 766 27.15 -33.51 14.94
C THR A 766 28.53 -33.14 14.37
N LYS A 767 28.70 -31.96 13.77
CA LYS A 767 30.02 -31.49 13.32
C LYS A 767 30.98 -31.20 14.48
N LEU A 768 30.50 -30.77 15.64
CA LEU A 768 31.33 -30.60 16.84
C LEU A 768 31.71 -31.96 17.42
N LEU A 769 30.73 -32.87 17.59
CA LEU A 769 30.95 -34.22 18.12
C LEU A 769 31.87 -35.06 17.24
N LYS A 770 31.76 -34.98 15.89
CA LYS A 770 32.73 -35.58 14.94
C LYS A 770 34.15 -34.98 15.06
N ARG A 771 34.33 -33.79 15.65
CA ARG A 771 35.61 -33.05 15.63
C ARG A 771 36.45 -33.23 16.91
N SER A 772 35.81 -33.22 18.08
CA SER A 772 36.50 -33.09 19.37
C SER A 772 35.84 -33.93 20.46
N ARG A 773 36.66 -34.49 21.36
CA ARG A 773 36.20 -35.16 22.59
C ARG A 773 35.66 -34.13 23.58
N PHE A 774 34.37 -34.18 23.89
CA PHE A 774 33.77 -33.40 24.98
C PHE A 774 33.73 -34.22 26.27
N LYS A 775 34.29 -33.67 27.35
CA LYS A 775 34.06 -34.11 28.74
C LYS A 775 32.75 -33.47 29.23
N LEU A 776 31.67 -34.24 29.25
CA LEU A 776 30.34 -33.80 29.68
C LEU A 776 30.13 -34.13 31.17
N PHE A 777 30.42 -33.15 32.03
CA PHE A 777 29.97 -33.16 33.42
C PHE A 777 28.45 -32.97 33.40
N HIS A 778 27.70 -33.96 33.91
CA HIS A 778 26.25 -34.02 33.75
C HIS A 778 25.58 -34.66 34.96
N ASP A 779 24.29 -34.41 35.12
CA ASP A 779 23.44 -35.10 36.08
C ASP A 779 22.09 -35.41 35.40
N VAL A 780 21.50 -36.56 35.70
CA VAL A 780 20.33 -37.12 35.01
C VAL A 780 19.45 -37.82 36.03
N ASP A 781 18.24 -37.31 36.22
CA ASP A 781 17.22 -37.86 37.12
C ASP A 781 15.94 -38.23 36.35
N ASP A 782 14.80 -38.42 37.02
CA ASP A 782 13.51 -38.75 36.41
C ASP A 782 12.71 -37.54 35.91
N THR A 783 13.18 -36.33 36.18
CA THR A 783 12.53 -35.06 35.84
C THR A 783 13.32 -34.23 34.83
N GLN A 784 14.66 -34.35 34.82
CA GLN A 784 15.56 -33.50 34.05
C GLN A 784 16.91 -34.17 33.72
N MET A 785 17.62 -33.55 32.77
CA MET A 785 19.02 -33.74 32.44
C MET A 785 19.72 -32.37 32.46
N VAL A 786 20.86 -32.28 33.13
CA VAL A 786 21.72 -31.10 33.15
C VAL A 786 23.14 -31.44 32.72
N ALA A 787 23.85 -30.53 32.05
CA ALA A 787 25.26 -30.71 31.73
C ALA A 787 26.03 -29.40 31.52
N VAL A 788 27.35 -29.45 31.73
CA VAL A 788 28.30 -28.38 31.34
C VAL A 788 29.00 -28.75 30.03
N VAL A 789 28.96 -27.83 29.07
CA VAL A 789 29.56 -27.96 27.73
C VAL A 789 30.63 -26.89 27.54
N LYS A 790 31.89 -27.30 27.32
CA LYS A 790 32.99 -26.39 26.95
C LYS A 790 32.83 -25.86 25.52
N SER A 791 33.25 -24.62 25.29
CA SER A 791 33.28 -23.99 23.98
C SER A 791 34.55 -24.40 23.18
N GLU A 792 34.38 -24.81 21.92
CA GLU A 792 35.53 -25.08 21.04
C GLU A 792 36.31 -23.81 20.65
N THR A 793 35.65 -22.65 20.59
CA THR A 793 36.22 -21.42 20.00
C THR A 793 36.86 -20.50 21.04
N ASP A 794 36.71 -20.83 22.33
CA ASP A 794 37.20 -20.05 23.46
C ASP A 794 37.22 -20.95 24.70
N ALA A 795 38.41 -21.31 25.18
CA ALA A 795 38.56 -22.24 26.30
C ALA A 795 38.03 -21.67 27.64
N SER A 796 37.79 -20.36 27.75
CA SER A 796 37.22 -19.73 28.94
C SER A 796 35.68 -19.80 29.01
N LEU A 797 35.02 -20.11 27.88
CA LEU A 797 33.56 -20.15 27.80
C LEU A 797 32.99 -21.54 28.10
N LEU A 798 32.27 -21.60 29.22
CA LEU A 798 31.51 -22.75 29.70
C LEU A 798 30.01 -22.46 29.54
N TYR A 799 29.25 -23.45 29.10
CA TYR A 799 27.80 -23.39 29.00
C TYR A 799 27.14 -24.46 29.87
N ALA A 800 26.45 -24.04 30.93
CA ALA A 800 25.50 -24.91 31.62
C ALA A 800 24.24 -25.06 30.75
N CYS A 801 23.66 -26.25 30.72
CA CYS A 801 22.48 -26.63 29.95
C CYS A 801 21.53 -27.46 30.84
N ARG A 802 20.21 -27.29 30.66
CA ARG A 802 19.15 -28.09 31.32
C ARG A 802 18.05 -28.43 30.32
N LEU A 803 17.61 -29.68 30.28
CA LEU A 803 16.40 -30.14 29.60
C LEU A 803 15.52 -30.86 30.62
N ALA A 804 14.23 -30.56 30.64
CA ALA A 804 13.23 -31.21 31.49
C ALA A 804 11.87 -31.22 30.78
N ALA A 805 10.89 -31.96 31.29
CA ALA A 805 9.52 -31.85 30.78
C ALA A 805 8.94 -30.42 30.91
N ASP A 806 9.39 -29.65 31.91
CA ASP A 806 8.91 -28.29 32.19
C ASP A 806 9.55 -27.19 31.32
N GLY A 807 10.63 -27.48 30.59
CA GLY A 807 11.30 -26.48 29.73
C GLY A 807 12.77 -26.80 29.45
N TYR A 808 13.45 -25.84 28.82
CA TYR A 808 14.84 -26.00 28.41
C TYR A 808 15.66 -24.72 28.65
N SER A 809 16.95 -24.82 29.01
CA SER A 809 17.80 -23.64 29.19
C SER A 809 19.29 -23.88 28.94
N CYS A 810 19.99 -22.78 28.68
CA CYS A 810 21.43 -22.73 28.49
C CYS A 810 21.96 -21.29 28.76
N CYS A 811 23.02 -21.17 29.56
CA CYS A 811 23.68 -19.88 29.83
C CYS A 811 25.20 -20.03 29.95
N THR A 812 25.93 -18.93 29.77
CA THR A 812 27.38 -18.86 30.06
C THR A 812 27.65 -18.90 31.57
N HIS A 813 28.91 -19.07 31.98
CA HIS A 813 29.34 -18.91 33.39
C HIS A 813 28.92 -17.57 34.04
N ASN A 814 28.71 -16.50 33.26
CA ASN A 814 28.19 -15.20 33.72
C ASN A 814 26.65 -15.14 33.81
N LEU A 815 25.97 -16.29 33.84
CA LEU A 815 24.50 -16.46 33.82
C LEU A 815 23.76 -15.76 32.65
N ASN A 816 24.49 -15.24 31.65
CA ASN A 816 23.91 -14.68 30.43
C ASN A 816 23.31 -15.79 29.57
N ARG A 817 22.01 -15.64 29.25
CA ARG A 817 21.24 -16.58 28.44
C ARG A 817 21.85 -16.76 27.06
N CYS A 818 22.02 -17.99 26.60
CA CYS A 818 22.58 -18.27 25.28
C CYS A 818 21.66 -17.76 24.17
N GLY A 819 22.16 -16.86 23.31
CA GLY A 819 21.40 -16.28 22.20
C GLY A 819 20.87 -17.31 21.18
N GLY A 820 21.45 -18.50 21.14
CA GLY A 820 20.95 -19.63 20.33
C GLY A 820 19.65 -20.26 20.82
N LEU A 821 19.09 -19.83 21.96
CA LEU A 821 17.82 -20.30 22.53
C LEU A 821 16.56 -19.60 21.95
N SER A 822 16.74 -18.62 21.07
CA SER A 822 15.66 -17.80 20.51
C SER A 822 14.67 -18.56 19.62
N THR A 823 15.05 -19.74 19.15
CA THR A 823 14.34 -20.49 18.10
C THR A 823 14.28 -22.00 18.36
N GLY A 824 14.42 -22.42 19.62
CA GLY A 824 14.51 -23.82 20.07
C GLY A 824 15.74 -24.07 20.97
N PRO A 825 16.01 -25.32 21.37
CA PRO A 825 17.26 -25.70 22.04
C PRO A 825 18.50 -25.30 21.23
N CYS A 826 19.54 -24.81 21.91
CA CYS A 826 20.72 -24.25 21.25
C CYS A 826 21.77 -25.31 20.87
N LYS A 827 22.82 -24.93 20.12
CA LYS A 827 23.87 -25.88 19.68
C LYS A 827 24.57 -26.62 20.83
N HIS A 828 24.71 -26.00 22.02
CA HIS A 828 25.34 -26.63 23.18
C HIS A 828 24.43 -27.69 23.79
N MET A 829 23.12 -27.41 23.87
CA MET A 829 22.13 -28.39 24.28
C MET A 829 22.07 -29.59 23.33
N MET A 830 22.27 -29.37 22.02
CA MET A 830 22.36 -30.45 21.04
C MET A 830 23.64 -31.31 21.20
N VAL A 831 24.75 -30.73 21.67
CA VAL A 831 25.95 -31.50 22.06
C VAL A 831 25.68 -32.34 23.31
N MET A 832 25.00 -31.80 24.32
CA MET A 832 24.54 -32.54 25.50
C MET A 832 23.58 -33.70 25.13
N ILE A 833 22.48 -33.37 24.44
CA ILE A 833 21.39 -34.28 24.08
C ILE A 833 21.86 -35.44 23.19
N VAL A 834 22.63 -35.14 22.14
CA VAL A 834 23.13 -36.20 21.24
C VAL A 834 24.33 -36.93 21.87
N GLY A 835 25.18 -36.22 22.61
CA GLY A 835 26.38 -36.78 23.22
C GLY A 835 26.09 -37.81 24.33
N LEU A 836 25.20 -37.47 25.27
CA LEU A 836 24.85 -38.37 26.38
C LEU A 836 24.00 -39.57 25.91
N ALA A 837 23.09 -39.37 24.95
CA ALA A 837 22.34 -40.47 24.35
C ALA A 837 23.22 -41.45 23.55
N LYS A 838 24.17 -40.94 22.75
CA LYS A 838 25.16 -41.78 22.05
C LYS A 838 26.09 -42.54 23.01
N ALA A 839 26.44 -41.93 24.15
CA ALA A 839 27.28 -42.55 25.17
C ALA A 839 26.52 -43.50 26.13
N GLY A 840 25.22 -43.74 25.91
CA GLY A 840 24.40 -44.59 26.79
C GLY A 840 24.15 -44.04 28.19
N ALA A 841 24.50 -42.77 28.44
CA ALA A 841 24.32 -42.11 29.74
C ALA A 841 22.87 -41.64 30.00
N ILE A 842 22.02 -41.65 28.97
CA ILE A 842 20.59 -41.41 29.09
C ILE A 842 19.82 -42.12 27.98
N ASP A 843 18.63 -42.62 28.32
CA ASP A 843 17.69 -43.23 27.38
C ASP A 843 17.19 -42.22 26.31
N PRO A 844 17.36 -42.50 25.01
CA PRO A 844 16.82 -41.69 23.92
C PRO A 844 15.32 -41.41 24.02
N GLU A 845 14.50 -42.34 24.52
CA GLU A 845 13.03 -42.18 24.64
C GLU A 845 12.67 -41.12 25.68
N LYS A 846 13.27 -41.22 26.86
CA LYS A 846 13.18 -40.20 27.93
C LYS A 846 13.58 -38.81 27.41
N VAL A 847 14.63 -38.73 26.60
CA VAL A 847 15.09 -37.45 26.02
C VAL A 847 14.15 -36.92 24.95
N ASP A 848 13.65 -37.74 24.01
CA ASP A 848 12.65 -37.26 23.05
C ASP A 848 11.38 -36.79 23.76
N ALA A 849 10.88 -37.53 24.75
CA ALA A 849 9.71 -37.12 25.54
C ALA A 849 9.89 -35.72 26.16
N TRP A 850 11.05 -35.44 26.76
CA TRP A 850 11.37 -34.10 27.27
C TRP A 850 11.59 -33.07 26.16
N VAL A 851 12.15 -33.44 25.00
CA VAL A 851 12.27 -32.54 23.83
C VAL A 851 10.88 -32.15 23.31
N GLN A 852 9.93 -33.08 23.19
CA GLN A 852 8.57 -32.77 22.74
C GLN A 852 7.76 -32.00 23.79
N ALA A 853 7.94 -32.30 25.09
CA ALA A 853 7.27 -31.57 26.17
C ALA A 853 7.78 -30.12 26.29
N SER A 854 9.11 -29.93 26.38
CA SER A 854 9.73 -28.61 26.54
C SER A 854 9.54 -27.67 25.35
N ARG A 855 9.20 -28.18 24.16
CA ARG A 855 8.76 -27.36 23.01
C ARG A 855 7.47 -26.57 23.29
N LYS A 856 6.62 -27.03 24.22
CA LYS A 856 5.36 -26.37 24.61
C LYS A 856 5.55 -25.26 25.65
N THR A 857 6.49 -25.42 26.58
CA THR A 857 6.76 -24.46 27.67
C THR A 857 7.88 -23.48 27.35
N GLY A 858 8.83 -23.88 26.50
CA GLY A 858 9.86 -23.01 25.97
C GLY A 858 11.09 -22.79 26.87
N PRO A 859 11.88 -21.74 26.59
CA PRO A 859 13.18 -21.52 27.21
C PRO A 859 13.07 -20.91 28.62
N ARG A 860 13.40 -21.70 29.65
CA ARG A 860 13.17 -21.38 31.08
C ARG A 860 14.49 -21.35 31.85
N LEU A 861 15.07 -20.15 32.01
CA LEU A 861 16.34 -19.95 32.72
C LEU A 861 16.09 -19.72 34.22
N ASP A 862 16.17 -20.79 34.99
CA ASP A 862 16.53 -20.71 36.40
C ASP A 862 17.98 -20.23 36.50
N LYS A 863 18.28 -19.27 37.38
CA LYS A 863 19.65 -18.74 37.55
C LYS A 863 20.40 -19.42 38.68
N ASP A 864 19.69 -19.88 39.70
CA ASP A 864 20.28 -20.34 40.95
C ASP A 864 20.71 -21.80 40.79
N ALA A 865 19.85 -22.63 40.17
CA ALA A 865 20.23 -23.98 39.73
C ALA A 865 21.37 -23.97 38.69
N MET A 866 21.44 -22.94 37.82
CA MET A 866 22.55 -22.78 36.87
C MET A 866 23.85 -22.35 37.57
N ALA A 867 23.78 -21.52 38.61
CA ALA A 867 24.93 -21.15 39.42
C ALA A 867 25.47 -22.36 40.20
N GLU A 868 24.58 -23.18 40.79
CA GLU A 868 24.94 -24.43 41.47
C GLU A 868 25.69 -25.41 40.54
N ILE A 869 25.19 -25.62 39.32
CA ILE A 869 25.87 -26.43 38.29
C ILE A 869 27.30 -25.92 38.02
N PHE A 870 27.51 -24.61 37.92
CA PHE A 870 28.85 -24.04 37.72
C PHE A 870 29.74 -24.12 38.97
N LEU A 871 29.19 -24.05 40.18
CA LEU A 871 29.94 -24.22 41.43
C LEU A 871 30.40 -25.68 41.60
N ARG A 872 29.49 -26.64 41.43
CA ARG A 872 29.79 -28.09 41.47
C ARG A 872 30.83 -28.47 40.42
N TYR A 873 30.73 -27.89 39.23
CA TYR A 873 31.71 -28.05 38.15
C TYR A 873 33.11 -27.51 38.52
N LYS A 874 33.19 -26.33 39.16
CA LYS A 874 34.47 -25.77 39.61
C LYS A 874 35.12 -26.60 40.71
N GLY A 875 34.33 -27.07 41.69
CA GLY A 875 34.83 -27.99 42.71
C GLY A 875 35.35 -29.30 42.10
N ALA A 876 34.72 -29.79 41.02
CA ALA A 876 35.21 -30.96 40.29
C ALA A 876 36.51 -30.70 39.52
N GLU A 877 36.70 -29.55 38.87
CA GLU A 877 38.01 -29.19 38.27
C GLU A 877 39.09 -28.87 39.32
N ALA A 878 38.72 -28.49 40.54
CA ALA A 878 39.63 -28.31 41.68
C ALA A 878 39.98 -29.62 42.41
N GLY A 879 39.27 -30.72 42.14
CA GLY A 879 39.41 -32.00 42.87
C GLY A 879 38.73 -32.03 44.25
N GLU A 880 37.93 -31.01 44.57
CA GLU A 880 37.16 -30.89 45.82
C GLU A 880 35.86 -31.71 45.80
N ILE A 881 35.37 -32.08 44.62
CA ILE A 881 34.12 -32.82 44.41
C ILE A 881 34.34 -33.95 43.39
N ASP A 882 34.01 -35.20 43.76
CA ASP A 882 34.02 -36.32 42.81
C ASP A 882 32.77 -36.29 41.91
N TRP A 883 32.82 -35.48 40.85
CA TRP A 883 31.82 -35.45 39.79
C TRP A 883 32.50 -35.74 38.44
N ARG A 884 32.31 -36.94 37.91
CA ARG A 884 33.06 -37.43 36.75
C ARG A 884 32.32 -37.14 35.43
N PRO A 885 33.00 -36.65 34.38
CA PRO A 885 32.37 -36.41 33.09
C PRO A 885 32.22 -37.72 32.28
N THR A 886 31.15 -37.83 31.51
CA THR A 886 31.10 -38.77 30.37
C THR A 886 31.91 -38.19 29.22
N GLU A 887 32.83 -38.95 28.65
CA GLU A 887 33.57 -38.54 27.46
C GLU A 887 32.85 -38.99 26.19
N THR A 888 32.71 -38.07 25.25
CA THR A 888 32.23 -38.39 23.90
C THR A 888 33.40 -38.79 23.01
N VAL A 889 33.22 -39.88 22.26
CA VAL A 889 34.21 -40.48 21.36
C VAL A 889 33.90 -40.06 19.92
N PRO A 890 34.67 -39.17 19.27
CA PRO A 890 34.34 -38.63 17.95
C PRO A 890 34.10 -39.69 16.88
N GLU A 891 34.82 -40.80 16.96
CA GLU A 891 34.77 -41.94 16.04
C GLU A 891 33.34 -42.54 15.95
N ASP A 892 32.62 -42.62 17.06
CA ASP A 892 31.23 -43.13 17.16
C ASP A 892 30.21 -42.31 16.36
N TYR A 893 30.59 -41.11 15.91
CA TYR A 893 29.76 -40.23 15.12
C TYR A 893 30.04 -40.33 13.62
N TYR A 894 31.17 -40.93 13.18
CA TYR A 894 31.56 -41.03 11.77
C TYR A 894 30.75 -42.02 10.93
N ALA A 895 30.09 -42.99 11.55
CA ALA A 895 29.18 -43.94 10.89
C ALA A 895 27.82 -43.29 10.51
N PHE A 896 27.88 -42.17 9.77
CA PHE A 896 26.77 -41.33 9.31
C PHE A 896 27.15 -40.57 8.04
#